data_AF-A0A1H8QBZ3-F1
#
_entry.id   AF-A0A1H8QBZ3-F1
#
_cell.length_a   1.000
_cell.length_b   1.000
_cell.length_c   1.000
_cell.angle_alpha   90.00
_cell.angle_beta   90.00
_cell.angle_gamma   90.00
#
_symmetry.space_group_name_H-M   'P 1'
#
loop_
_entity.id
_entity.type
_entity.pdbx_description
1 polymer ?
#
loop_
_entity_poly.entity_id
_entity_poly.type
_entity_poly.pdbx_seq_one_letter_code
_entity_poly.pdbx_strand_id
1 'polypeptide(L)'
;MTTPKHARSGYSMSDTSAQPQDRSSGAWHEHESASTYPTVDSPQFHAMGASRRFANRTPVARKRTVRDRLNALAHPVRAMAVAGLTLALVGVVGCSALSSLASSSDSSSSTSSTTTTESTATHAKEAVAADTASMTFEYSNRDSDASYDASSATTITLGDSSATVSGSGATADGSTVTITTAGTYVISGSASDAQIVVAAADDEKVQLVLDGVTMSCSSGPCINVQTADKVFITLDSGSTNTLSDGSGWTLTGEDGEPNATIYSECDLTINGSGSLTVNATVNHGISSKNDLTITGGTIDVTSVGDGLHGKDSVQIADGDITIDSQSDGIKSTETDEDDKGYVSIDGGTIAITAVDDGIQASKLVRIAGGELEIDVEGDAIHGDYDVQIADGELVINAGDDGVHAEYNLSIEGGQTTVETSVEGLEGQCVEISGGENLVYSSDDGINAATATTDTATTDATATTATSTAATSDSTQTTGEAPQAPSGDAAGGTAPSGDMPSGEAPSGELPSDAGGTPPDASGSTGGDMAGGNAGGGMAGASSACNITISGGSTTLVCTDDGDSMDSNGNIEMTAGELYISGVSGGDNGAIDYESTATITGGTAFVVGNSGMDGAFTSDSTQPFIAVSASGQAGSTVTVEDSSGNVVASYTSVNGFSYVVVSNASLVDGQEYTILVNGQEATTATASTEAATTTMGSGGGMAGGNGGGGFGGRGGGDMANGGASSGQGQQSGTTQTTTV
;
A
#
# COMPACT_ATOMS: atom_id res chain seq x y z
N MET A 1 -70.81 8.08 16.69
CA MET A 1 -71.24 9.46 16.41
C MET A 1 -69.95 10.25 16.14
N THR A 2 -69.48 10.32 14.89
CA THR A 2 -69.84 11.32 13.86
C THR A 2 -69.06 12.64 13.99
N THR A 3 -68.02 12.75 13.16
CA THR A 3 -67.54 13.96 12.44
C THR A 3 -68.71 14.70 11.72
N PRO A 4 -68.60 15.97 11.20
CA PRO A 4 -67.48 16.42 10.34
C PRO A 4 -67.14 17.94 10.16
N LYS A 5 -66.03 18.13 9.41
CA LYS A 5 -65.62 19.19 8.43
C LYS A 5 -66.53 20.41 8.13
N HIS A 6 -65.88 21.56 7.84
CA HIS A 6 -66.02 22.45 6.65
C HIS A 6 -64.95 23.60 6.75
N ALA A 7 -64.42 24.28 5.72
CA ALA A 7 -64.42 24.15 4.25
C ALA A 7 -63.24 24.97 3.61
N ARG A 8 -62.96 24.78 2.30
CA ARG A 8 -61.93 25.49 1.47
C ARG A 8 -62.48 26.71 0.71
N SER A 9 -61.60 27.69 0.38
CA SER A 9 -61.44 28.36 -0.93
C SER A 9 -60.18 29.25 -0.88
N GLY A 10 -59.36 29.50 -1.90
CA GLY A 10 -59.37 29.12 -3.33
C GLY A 10 -59.37 30.36 -4.25
N TYR A 11 -58.37 30.46 -5.16
CA TYR A 11 -58.01 31.49 -6.20
C TYR A 11 -56.69 32.28 -5.92
N SER A 12 -55.84 32.68 -6.89
CA SER A 12 -55.28 32.11 -8.14
C SER A 12 -54.72 33.21 -9.07
N MET A 13 -53.38 33.24 -9.25
CA MET A 13 -52.58 33.63 -10.45
C MET A 13 -52.67 34.99 -11.18
N SER A 14 -51.49 35.42 -11.67
CA SER A 14 -51.21 36.21 -12.91
C SER A 14 -51.62 37.71 -12.95
N ASP A 15 -51.00 38.61 -13.75
CA ASP A 15 -49.98 38.46 -14.81
C ASP A 15 -49.11 39.74 -14.99
N THR A 16 -48.07 39.60 -15.81
CA THR A 16 -47.11 40.54 -16.44
C THR A 16 -47.58 41.93 -16.90
N SER A 17 -46.63 42.88 -16.97
CA SER A 17 -46.42 43.77 -18.14
C SER A 17 -45.04 44.45 -18.08
N ALA A 18 -44.51 44.91 -19.22
CA ALA A 18 -43.09 45.23 -19.41
C ALA A 18 -42.81 46.65 -19.94
N GLN A 19 -41.58 47.13 -19.69
CA GLN A 19 -40.84 48.16 -20.47
C GLN A 19 -41.40 49.62 -20.42
N PRO A 20 -40.55 50.68 -20.49
CA PRO A 20 -39.79 51.02 -21.70
C PRO A 20 -38.34 51.52 -21.51
N GLN A 21 -37.66 51.71 -22.64
CA GLN A 21 -36.30 52.26 -22.77
C GLN A 21 -36.25 53.81 -22.82
N ASP A 22 -35.06 54.35 -22.53
CA ASP A 22 -34.25 55.23 -23.43
C ASP A 22 -33.77 56.60 -22.86
N ARG A 23 -32.46 56.86 -23.08
CA ARG A 23 -31.70 58.14 -23.18
C ARG A 23 -31.86 59.29 -22.14
N SER A 24 -30.73 59.72 -21.55
CA SER A 24 -29.90 60.86 -22.03
C SER A 24 -28.98 61.54 -20.96
N SER A 25 -27.95 62.29 -21.43
CA SER A 25 -26.96 63.14 -20.69
C SER A 25 -25.96 62.38 -19.77
N GLY A 26 -24.67 62.73 -19.64
CA GLY A 26 -23.87 63.90 -20.06
C GLY A 26 -23.61 64.85 -18.87
N ALA A 27 -22.39 65.29 -18.53
CA ALA A 27 -21.05 65.14 -19.11
C ALA A 27 -19.95 65.61 -18.09
N TRP A 28 -18.67 65.68 -18.52
CA TRP A 28 -17.51 66.34 -17.85
C TRP A 28 -16.86 65.60 -16.67
N HIS A 29 -15.53 65.60 -16.46
CA HIS A 29 -14.40 66.34 -17.07
C HIS A 29 -13.10 65.48 -17.04
N GLU A 30 -12.24 65.60 -18.07
CA GLU A 30 -10.76 65.66 -18.04
C GLU A 30 -9.92 64.50 -17.40
N HIS A 31 -8.73 64.11 -17.91
CA HIS A 31 -7.94 64.52 -19.08
C HIS A 31 -7.09 63.34 -19.60
N GLU A 32 -6.94 63.24 -20.93
CA GLU A 32 -5.87 62.64 -21.78
C GLU A 32 -4.97 61.49 -21.23
N SER A 33 -4.88 60.28 -21.81
CA SER A 33 -4.59 59.85 -23.22
C SER A 33 -3.13 60.02 -23.67
N ALA A 34 -2.53 59.21 -24.57
CA ALA A 34 -2.75 57.84 -25.05
C ALA A 34 -1.69 57.52 -26.14
N SER A 35 -1.41 56.23 -26.42
CA SER A 35 -0.94 55.71 -27.73
C SER A 35 0.47 56.16 -28.21
N THR A 36 1.23 55.46 -29.06
CA THR A 36 0.91 54.59 -30.22
C THR A 36 2.02 53.56 -30.51
N TYR A 37 1.64 52.43 -31.13
CA TYR A 37 2.51 51.45 -31.84
C TYR A 37 3.06 51.99 -33.19
N PRO A 38 4.11 51.39 -33.81
CA PRO A 38 3.95 50.23 -34.72
C PRO A 38 5.06 49.15 -34.69
N THR A 39 4.82 48.08 -35.46
CA THR A 39 5.65 46.89 -35.81
C THR A 39 7.00 47.24 -36.52
N VAL A 40 7.99 46.36 -36.75
CA VAL A 40 8.00 44.94 -37.23
C VAL A 40 9.33 44.20 -36.89
N ASP A 41 9.32 42.87 -37.08
CA ASP A 41 10.44 41.91 -37.31
C ASP A 41 11.41 41.46 -36.18
N SER A 42 11.61 40.14 -36.16
CA SER A 42 12.62 39.33 -35.44
C SER A 42 13.83 39.04 -36.39
N PRO A 43 14.92 38.31 -36.02
CA PRO A 43 15.21 37.57 -34.78
C PRO A 43 16.67 37.71 -34.23
N GLN A 44 16.96 37.01 -33.11
CA GLN A 44 18.17 36.19 -32.81
C GLN A 44 18.74 36.27 -31.37
N PHE A 45 18.94 35.08 -30.78
CA PHE A 45 19.99 34.65 -29.84
C PHE A 45 20.86 35.68 -29.10
N HIS A 46 20.79 35.72 -27.76
CA HIS A 46 21.83 35.14 -26.87
C HIS A 46 21.47 35.19 -25.37
N ALA A 47 22.09 34.30 -24.59
CA ALA A 47 21.97 34.24 -23.14
C ALA A 47 22.78 35.33 -22.42
N MET A 48 22.32 35.74 -21.23
CA MET A 48 23.07 35.79 -19.95
C MET A 48 22.23 36.52 -18.88
N GLY A 49 22.24 36.00 -17.65
CA GLY A 49 21.43 36.54 -16.55
C GLY A 49 22.07 37.70 -15.80
N ALA A 50 21.26 38.42 -15.02
CA ALA A 50 21.73 39.15 -13.83
C ALA A 50 20.55 39.52 -12.89
N SER A 51 20.64 39.01 -11.66
CA SER A 51 20.22 39.60 -10.39
C SER A 51 19.38 40.90 -10.40
N ARG A 52 18.20 40.85 -9.78
CA ARG A 52 17.63 42.01 -9.08
C ARG A 52 17.34 41.70 -7.63
N ARG A 53 17.92 42.51 -6.74
CA ARG A 53 17.66 42.48 -5.30
C ARG A 53 16.28 43.06 -5.01
N PHE A 54 15.49 42.40 -4.18
CA PHE A 54 14.57 43.06 -3.26
C PHE A 54 14.98 42.68 -1.83
N ALA A 55 14.89 43.63 -0.90
CA ALA A 55 15.41 43.50 0.46
C ALA A 55 14.28 43.43 1.49
N ASN A 56 14.59 42.77 2.61
CA ASN A 56 13.85 42.77 3.88
C ASN A 56 12.41 42.23 3.86
N ARG A 57 12.30 40.90 3.90
CA ARG A 57 11.57 40.25 4.99
C ARG A 57 12.55 39.36 5.75
N THR A 58 12.48 39.37 7.08
CA THR A 58 13.23 38.46 7.94
C THR A 58 12.74 37.03 7.66
N PRO A 59 13.61 36.06 7.35
CA PRO A 59 13.15 34.69 7.18
C PRO A 59 12.79 34.11 8.55
N VAL A 60 11.54 33.70 8.70
CA VAL A 60 11.17 32.63 9.63
C VAL A 60 12.02 31.40 9.27
N ALA A 61 12.35 30.56 10.27
CA ALA A 61 13.12 29.35 10.02
C ALA A 61 12.48 28.54 8.88
N ARG A 62 13.27 28.18 7.86
CA ARG A 62 12.82 27.20 6.87
C ARG A 62 12.52 25.91 7.62
N LYS A 63 11.31 25.35 7.44
CA LYS A 63 11.08 23.92 7.69
C LYS A 63 12.23 23.17 7.00
N ARG A 64 12.87 22.24 7.72
CA ARG A 64 13.71 21.22 7.08
C ARG A 64 12.75 20.28 6.34
N THR A 65 13.09 19.92 5.12
CA THR A 65 12.36 18.91 4.34
C THR A 65 12.44 17.55 5.05
N VAL A 66 11.43 16.70 4.92
CA VAL A 66 11.35 15.44 5.70
C VAL A 66 12.52 14.50 5.36
N ARG A 67 12.94 14.43 4.09
CA ARG A 67 14.24 13.86 3.63
C ARG A 67 15.52 14.32 4.38
N ASP A 68 15.54 15.47 5.06
CA ASP A 68 16.68 15.90 5.92
C ASP A 68 16.68 15.19 7.30
N ARG A 69 15.56 14.56 7.71
CA ARG A 69 15.42 13.81 8.97
C ARG A 69 15.86 12.35 8.82
N LEU A 70 15.42 11.63 7.79
CA LEU A 70 15.81 10.24 7.52
C LEU A 70 17.33 10.05 7.37
N ASN A 71 18.00 11.01 6.70
CA ASN A 71 19.47 11.06 6.58
C ASN A 71 20.23 11.20 7.92
N ALA A 72 19.55 11.37 9.06
CA ALA A 72 20.17 11.42 10.38
C ALA A 72 20.21 10.05 11.11
N LEU A 73 19.49 9.03 10.63
CA LEU A 73 19.34 7.73 11.32
C LEU A 73 20.06 6.56 10.63
N ALA A 74 20.23 6.60 9.30
CA ALA A 74 20.83 5.50 8.53
C ALA A 74 22.25 5.09 9.00
N HIS A 75 22.34 3.94 9.69
CA HIS A 75 23.59 3.22 9.89
C HIS A 75 23.80 2.21 8.74
N PRO A 76 25.05 2.00 8.25
CA PRO A 76 25.26 1.29 7.00
C PRO A 76 25.16 -0.23 7.14
N VAL A 77 24.10 -0.82 6.59
CA VAL A 77 24.02 -2.26 6.30
C VAL A 77 25.09 -2.62 5.26
N ARG A 78 25.78 -3.75 5.47
CA ARG A 78 26.86 -4.22 4.58
C ARG A 78 26.38 -5.37 3.70
N ALA A 79 26.14 -5.09 2.41
CA ALA A 79 25.97 -6.13 1.40
C ALA A 79 27.18 -7.08 1.38
N MET A 80 26.92 -8.39 1.33
CA MET A 80 27.96 -9.42 1.25
C MET A 80 27.67 -10.39 0.10
N ALA A 81 28.29 -10.13 -1.06
CA ALA A 81 28.14 -10.95 -2.25
C ALA A 81 28.82 -12.33 -2.10
N VAL A 82 28.16 -13.38 -2.60
CA VAL A 82 28.77 -14.70 -2.83
C VAL A 82 28.39 -15.20 -4.23
N ALA A 83 29.40 -15.65 -4.99
CA ALA A 83 29.25 -16.05 -6.39
C ALA A 83 28.73 -17.49 -6.55
N GLY A 84 27.98 -17.74 -7.63
CA GLY A 84 27.33 -19.02 -7.91
C GLY A 84 28.23 -20.13 -8.47
N LEU A 85 27.62 -21.28 -8.78
CA LEU A 85 28.26 -22.40 -9.48
C LEU A 85 27.23 -23.22 -10.29
N THR A 86 27.42 -23.24 -11.60
CA THR A 86 26.61 -24.03 -12.56
C THR A 86 26.90 -25.54 -12.48
N LEU A 87 25.87 -26.39 -12.60
CA LEU A 87 26.05 -27.78 -13.04
C LEU A 87 24.81 -28.34 -13.75
N ALA A 88 24.99 -28.85 -14.98
CA ALA A 88 23.95 -29.53 -15.76
C ALA A 88 24.25 -31.03 -15.89
N LEU A 89 23.20 -31.87 -16.01
CA LEU A 89 23.03 -32.90 -17.07
C LEU A 89 21.84 -33.88 -16.83
N VAL A 90 21.09 -34.18 -17.90
CA VAL A 90 20.42 -35.47 -18.26
C VAL A 90 19.41 -36.07 -17.26
N GLY A 91 18.11 -36.24 -17.55
CA GLY A 91 17.45 -36.60 -18.80
C GLY A 91 17.05 -38.10 -18.83
N VAL A 92 15.75 -38.41 -18.88
CA VAL A 92 15.20 -39.75 -19.18
C VAL A 92 13.97 -39.64 -20.10
N VAL A 93 13.87 -40.55 -21.07
CA VAL A 93 12.81 -40.63 -22.11
C VAL A 93 11.75 -41.67 -21.73
N GLY A 94 10.46 -41.45 -22.05
CA GLY A 94 9.42 -42.49 -21.85
C GLY A 94 8.08 -42.31 -22.57
N CYS A 95 7.92 -43.00 -23.71
CA CYS A 95 6.65 -43.58 -24.23
C CYS A 95 5.50 -42.69 -24.79
N SER A 96 5.64 -42.32 -26.06
CA SER A 96 4.80 -42.79 -27.19
C SER A 96 3.32 -43.20 -27.00
N ALA A 97 2.38 -42.45 -27.61
CA ALA A 97 1.41 -42.91 -28.65
C ALA A 97 0.32 -41.84 -28.88
N LEU A 98 0.21 -41.18 -30.04
CA LEU A 98 -0.41 -41.65 -31.30
C LEU A 98 -1.89 -42.08 -31.21
N SER A 99 -2.81 -41.18 -31.57
CA SER A 99 -3.73 -41.41 -32.70
C SER A 99 -4.38 -40.12 -33.22
N SER A 100 -4.23 -39.91 -34.52
CA SER A 100 -4.97 -38.94 -35.33
C SER A 100 -6.45 -39.31 -35.49
N LEU A 101 -7.30 -38.31 -35.78
CA LEU A 101 -8.27 -38.40 -36.89
C LEU A 101 -8.81 -37.00 -37.24
N ALA A 102 -8.36 -36.47 -38.38
CA ALA A 102 -8.89 -35.25 -38.99
C ALA A 102 -10.02 -35.59 -39.98
N SER A 103 -11.04 -34.74 -40.09
CA SER A 103 -11.94 -34.58 -41.27
C SER A 103 -12.79 -33.31 -41.06
N SER A 104 -12.46 -32.21 -41.73
CA SER A 104 -13.15 -31.69 -42.93
C SER A 104 -14.59 -31.23 -42.66
N SER A 105 -14.85 -29.92 -42.50
CA SER A 105 -15.11 -28.98 -43.60
C SER A 105 -16.38 -29.26 -44.39
N ASP A 106 -17.42 -28.42 -44.24
CA ASP A 106 -17.90 -27.58 -45.35
C ASP A 106 -18.71 -26.37 -44.85
N SER A 107 -18.92 -25.43 -45.75
CA SER A 107 -19.40 -24.06 -45.57
C SER A 107 -20.92 -23.94 -45.75
N SER A 108 -21.56 -22.94 -45.15
CA SER A 108 -22.50 -22.06 -45.88
C SER A 108 -23.00 -20.86 -45.06
N SER A 109 -23.30 -19.79 -45.78
CA SER A 109 -23.60 -18.44 -45.27
C SER A 109 -25.03 -18.23 -44.78
N SER A 110 -25.21 -17.31 -43.82
CA SER A 110 -26.37 -16.42 -43.82
C SER A 110 -26.06 -15.05 -43.20
N THR A 111 -26.00 -14.02 -44.03
CA THR A 111 -25.97 -12.62 -43.59
C THR A 111 -27.27 -12.26 -42.86
N SER A 112 -27.18 -11.67 -41.67
CA SER A 112 -28.27 -10.90 -41.08
C SER A 112 -27.71 -9.70 -40.34
N SER A 113 -28.06 -8.50 -40.81
CA SER A 113 -27.69 -7.24 -40.18
C SER A 113 -28.42 -7.09 -38.84
N THR A 114 -27.67 -6.80 -37.78
CA THR A 114 -28.24 -6.39 -36.49
C THR A 114 -27.42 -5.22 -35.96
N THR A 115 -28.11 -4.19 -35.47
CA THR A 115 -27.52 -2.93 -35.01
C THR A 115 -26.58 -3.16 -33.84
N THR A 116 -25.33 -2.69 -33.94
CA THR A 116 -24.42 -2.59 -32.81
C THR A 116 -24.99 -1.59 -31.81
N THR A 117 -25.29 -2.09 -30.60
CA THR A 117 -25.36 -1.25 -29.41
C THR A 117 -24.01 -1.40 -28.75
N GLU A 118 -23.30 -0.29 -28.55
CA GLU A 118 -22.05 -0.30 -27.81
C GLU A 118 -22.33 -0.83 -26.40
N SER A 119 -21.68 -1.95 -26.07
CA SER A 119 -21.67 -2.51 -24.74
C SER A 119 -20.32 -2.14 -24.15
N THR A 120 -20.27 -1.09 -23.35
CA THR A 120 -19.21 -0.94 -22.36
C THR A 120 -19.31 -2.15 -21.44
N ALA A 121 -18.43 -3.12 -21.61
CA ALA A 121 -18.33 -4.26 -20.72
C ALA A 121 -17.69 -3.77 -19.43
N THR A 122 -18.48 -3.22 -18.52
CA THR A 122 -18.01 -2.99 -17.16
C THR A 122 -17.76 -4.37 -16.55
N HIS A 123 -16.50 -4.77 -16.46
CA HIS A 123 -16.09 -5.88 -15.63
C HIS A 123 -16.62 -5.59 -14.22
N ALA A 124 -17.45 -6.50 -13.70
CA ALA A 124 -18.21 -6.20 -12.50
C ALA A 124 -17.29 -6.32 -11.28
N LYS A 125 -17.06 -5.20 -10.59
CA LYS A 125 -16.52 -5.17 -9.22
C LYS A 125 -17.20 -6.28 -8.41
N GLU A 126 -16.43 -7.24 -7.91
CA GLU A 126 -17.00 -8.36 -7.17
C GLU A 126 -17.68 -7.87 -5.89
N ALA A 127 -18.69 -8.60 -5.43
CA ALA A 127 -19.63 -8.12 -4.40
C ALA A 127 -19.07 -8.15 -2.96
N VAL A 128 -17.74 -8.17 -2.81
CA VAL A 128 -16.99 -8.23 -1.53
C VAL A 128 -16.12 -6.97 -1.38
N ALA A 129 -16.59 -5.85 -1.92
CA ALA A 129 -16.02 -4.52 -1.68
C ALA A 129 -16.39 -4.00 -0.28
N ALA A 130 -15.59 -3.08 0.27
CA ALA A 130 -15.97 -2.34 1.46
C ALA A 130 -17.26 -1.52 1.22
N ASP A 131 -18.21 -1.52 2.17
CA ASP A 131 -19.40 -0.65 2.08
C ASP A 131 -19.05 0.78 2.51
N THR A 132 -18.29 1.46 1.65
CA THR A 132 -17.85 2.85 1.83
C THR A 132 -19.01 3.85 1.93
N ALA A 133 -20.23 3.45 1.59
CA ALA A 133 -21.44 4.26 1.76
C ALA A 133 -22.06 4.16 3.16
N SER A 134 -21.64 3.17 3.97
CA SER A 134 -21.99 3.04 5.38
C SER A 134 -21.01 3.75 6.32
N MET A 135 -19.73 3.78 5.95
CA MET A 135 -18.64 4.44 6.69
C MET A 135 -18.82 5.97 6.77
N THR A 136 -18.26 6.59 7.83
CA THR A 136 -18.39 8.04 8.09
C THR A 136 -17.04 8.74 8.15
N PHE A 137 -16.58 9.30 7.03
CA PHE A 137 -15.32 10.06 6.93
C PHE A 137 -15.42 11.53 7.44
N GLU A 138 -16.54 11.92 8.04
CA GLU A 138 -16.82 13.32 8.43
C GLU A 138 -16.43 13.59 9.91
N TYR A 139 -15.47 14.49 10.12
CA TYR A 139 -15.11 14.98 11.45
C TYR A 139 -16.23 15.83 12.07
N SER A 140 -16.56 15.61 13.34
CA SER A 140 -17.51 16.48 14.03
C SER A 140 -16.90 17.85 14.32
N ASN A 141 -17.73 18.88 14.37
CA ASN A 141 -17.30 20.24 14.79
C ASN A 141 -16.61 20.27 16.16
N ARG A 142 -16.80 19.26 17.01
CA ARG A 142 -16.15 19.19 18.32
C ARG A 142 -14.77 18.54 18.25
N ASP A 143 -14.53 17.67 17.27
CA ASP A 143 -13.23 17.02 17.10
C ASP A 143 -12.16 18.05 16.73
N SER A 144 -12.47 18.99 15.82
CA SER A 144 -11.59 20.12 15.46
C SER A 144 -11.61 21.29 16.46
N ASP A 145 -12.49 21.29 17.48
CA ASP A 145 -12.62 22.39 18.44
C ASP A 145 -11.66 22.21 19.64
N ALA A 146 -10.43 22.65 19.43
CA ALA A 146 -9.39 22.74 20.45
C ALA A 146 -9.63 23.86 21.50
N SER A 147 -10.76 24.58 21.47
CA SER A 147 -10.99 25.69 22.41
C SER A 147 -11.42 25.21 23.80
N TYR A 148 -11.03 26.00 24.81
CA TYR A 148 -11.38 25.78 26.21
C TYR A 148 -11.32 27.09 27.02
N ASP A 149 -12.03 27.15 28.17
CA ASP A 149 -11.94 28.26 29.12
C ASP A 149 -11.15 27.86 30.36
N ALA A 150 -9.85 28.18 30.34
CA ALA A 150 -8.90 27.96 31.45
C ALA A 150 -9.33 28.57 32.79
N SER A 151 -10.25 29.55 32.83
CA SER A 151 -10.76 30.12 34.08
C SER A 151 -11.85 29.29 34.75
N SER A 152 -12.45 28.36 34.00
CA SER A 152 -13.51 27.44 34.45
C SER A 152 -13.05 25.98 34.58
N ALA A 153 -11.95 25.62 33.92
CA ALA A 153 -11.38 24.28 33.91
C ALA A 153 -10.82 23.85 35.28
N THR A 154 -10.84 22.55 35.54
CA THR A 154 -10.10 21.96 36.67
C THR A 154 -8.63 21.86 36.30
N THR A 155 -7.72 22.36 37.14
CA THR A 155 -6.28 22.27 36.88
C THR A 155 -5.67 21.07 37.59
N ILE A 156 -4.88 20.30 36.88
CA ILE A 156 -4.06 19.18 37.37
C ILE A 156 -2.58 19.57 37.17
N THR A 157 -1.80 19.61 38.25
CA THR A 157 -0.34 19.78 38.15
C THR A 157 0.36 18.55 38.71
N LEU A 158 1.13 17.87 37.86
CA LEU A 158 1.88 16.67 38.17
C LEU A 158 3.14 16.96 38.99
N GLY A 159 3.57 15.98 39.77
CA GLY A 159 4.81 15.99 40.54
C GLY A 159 5.15 14.59 41.06
N ASP A 160 6.44 14.23 41.10
CA ASP A 160 6.92 12.86 41.33
C ASP A 160 6.29 12.09 42.51
N SER A 161 5.92 12.78 43.59
CA SER A 161 5.34 12.16 44.80
C SER A 161 3.84 12.44 44.99
N SER A 162 3.28 13.38 44.23
CA SER A 162 1.88 13.77 44.33
C SER A 162 1.47 14.71 43.19
N ALA A 163 0.38 14.40 42.51
CA ALA A 163 -0.34 15.37 41.70
C ALA A 163 -1.18 16.30 42.60
N THR A 164 -1.46 17.50 42.11
CA THR A 164 -2.36 18.46 42.76
C THR A 164 -3.53 18.79 41.85
N VAL A 165 -4.75 18.78 42.42
CA VAL A 165 -6.00 19.09 41.71
C VAL A 165 -6.62 20.35 42.33
N SER A 166 -6.97 21.32 41.48
CA SER A 166 -7.73 22.51 41.87
C SER A 166 -8.93 22.67 40.94
N GLY A 167 -10.10 22.31 41.45
CA GLY A 167 -11.36 22.28 40.71
C GLY A 167 -12.29 21.19 41.25
N SER A 168 -13.10 20.60 40.37
CA SER A 168 -14.00 19.48 40.67
C SER A 168 -13.89 18.39 39.59
N GLY A 169 -14.45 17.21 39.84
CA GLY A 169 -14.49 16.12 38.86
C GLY A 169 -13.22 15.28 38.75
N ALA A 170 -12.15 15.64 39.46
CA ALA A 170 -10.92 14.85 39.56
C ALA A 170 -10.43 14.71 41.01
N THR A 171 -9.74 13.61 41.30
CA THR A 171 -9.10 13.32 42.59
C THR A 171 -7.72 12.71 42.38
N ALA A 172 -6.72 13.15 43.13
CA ALA A 172 -5.38 12.56 43.14
C ALA A 172 -5.19 11.60 44.33
N ASP A 173 -4.64 10.42 44.06
CA ASP A 173 -4.04 9.53 45.05
C ASP A 173 -2.57 9.32 44.68
N GLY A 174 -1.65 9.92 45.45
CA GLY A 174 -0.26 10.09 45.03
C GLY A 174 -0.17 10.80 43.67
N SER A 175 0.55 10.19 42.73
CA SER A 175 0.75 10.68 41.36
C SER A 175 -0.29 10.16 40.35
N THR A 176 -1.25 9.33 40.79
CA THR A 176 -2.38 8.90 39.98
C THR A 176 -3.54 9.88 40.15
N VAL A 177 -4.13 10.33 39.05
CA VAL A 177 -5.30 11.24 39.06
C VAL A 177 -6.46 10.58 38.35
N THR A 178 -7.57 10.39 39.06
CA THR A 178 -8.82 9.85 38.49
C THR A 178 -9.80 10.97 38.22
N ILE A 179 -10.24 11.09 36.97
CA ILE A 179 -11.31 11.96 36.48
C ILE A 179 -12.59 11.15 36.45
N THR A 180 -13.68 11.67 37.01
CA THR A 180 -14.94 10.93 37.25
C THR A 180 -16.21 11.66 36.81
N THR A 181 -16.07 12.82 36.15
CA THR A 181 -17.20 13.57 35.58
C THR A 181 -16.80 14.26 34.28
N ALA A 182 -17.78 14.57 33.43
CA ALA A 182 -17.60 15.49 32.29
C ALA A 182 -16.92 16.80 32.70
N GLY A 183 -16.09 17.36 31.80
CA GLY A 183 -15.43 18.64 32.01
C GLY A 183 -14.12 18.83 31.25
N THR A 184 -13.53 20.02 31.41
CA THR A 184 -12.19 20.35 30.90
C THR A 184 -11.18 20.28 32.05
N TYR A 185 -10.07 19.58 31.80
CA TYR A 185 -8.98 19.34 32.74
C TYR A 185 -7.67 19.82 32.13
N VAL A 186 -7.09 20.90 32.65
CA VAL A 186 -5.79 21.43 32.18
C VAL A 186 -4.68 20.76 32.96
N ILE A 187 -3.86 19.96 32.29
CA ILE A 187 -2.82 19.11 32.85
C ILE A 187 -1.45 19.73 32.53
N SER A 188 -0.59 19.83 33.54
CA SER A 188 0.71 20.51 33.44
C SER A 188 1.76 19.88 34.37
N GLY A 189 3.04 20.12 34.10
CA GLY A 189 4.14 19.72 34.98
C GLY A 189 4.69 18.33 34.66
N SER A 190 5.48 17.78 35.59
CA SER A 190 6.27 16.57 35.31
C SER A 190 6.29 15.58 36.47
N ALA A 191 6.31 14.28 36.15
CA ALA A 191 6.43 13.21 37.13
C ALA A 191 7.10 11.96 36.55
N SER A 192 8.07 11.38 37.25
CA SER A 192 8.76 10.16 36.81
C SER A 192 7.92 8.88 36.86
N ASP A 193 6.79 8.91 37.58
CA ASP A 193 5.81 7.82 37.66
C ASP A 193 4.45 8.44 38.02
N ALA A 194 3.53 8.50 37.06
CA ALA A 194 2.20 9.08 37.19
C ALA A 194 1.21 8.42 36.21
N GLN A 195 -0.09 8.60 36.45
CA GLN A 195 -1.14 8.13 35.56
C GLN A 195 -2.36 9.04 35.62
N ILE A 196 -2.93 9.36 34.45
CA ILE A 196 -4.26 9.97 34.34
C ILE A 196 -5.24 8.87 34.01
N VAL A 197 -6.27 8.69 34.84
CA VAL A 197 -7.37 7.74 34.61
C VAL A 197 -8.65 8.52 34.33
N VAL A 198 -9.36 8.19 33.25
CA VAL A 198 -10.69 8.74 32.98
C VAL A 198 -11.72 7.62 33.19
N ALA A 199 -12.60 7.83 34.17
CA ALA A 199 -13.69 6.94 34.55
C ALA A 199 -14.97 7.77 34.82
N ALA A 200 -15.38 8.54 33.80
CA ALA A 200 -16.61 9.31 33.78
C ALA A 200 -17.81 8.42 33.42
N ALA A 201 -19.03 8.97 33.36
CA ALA A 201 -20.17 8.21 32.85
C ALA A 201 -20.05 7.92 31.34
N ASP A 202 -20.72 6.87 30.88
CA ASP A 202 -20.78 6.44 29.48
C ASP A 202 -21.56 7.41 28.56
N ASP A 203 -22.24 8.40 29.13
CA ASP A 203 -22.88 9.52 28.42
C ASP A 203 -22.14 10.87 28.60
N GLU A 204 -20.93 10.87 29.19
CA GLU A 204 -20.16 12.08 29.52
C GLU A 204 -18.88 12.24 28.68
N LYS A 205 -18.68 13.46 28.15
CA LYS A 205 -17.47 13.84 27.40
C LYS A 205 -16.44 14.55 28.27
N VAL A 206 -15.17 14.21 28.10
CA VAL A 206 -14.03 14.74 28.87
C VAL A 206 -13.00 15.36 27.94
N GLN A 207 -12.50 16.56 28.27
CA GLN A 207 -11.40 17.22 27.55
C GLN A 207 -10.17 17.30 28.47
N LEU A 208 -9.09 16.62 28.09
CA LEU A 208 -7.76 16.71 28.69
C LEU A 208 -6.94 17.72 27.87
N VAL A 209 -6.61 18.87 28.45
CA VAL A 209 -5.73 19.85 27.81
C VAL A 209 -4.32 19.63 28.31
N LEU A 210 -3.38 19.27 27.43
CA LEU A 210 -1.99 19.06 27.78
C LEU A 210 -1.20 20.36 27.58
N ASP A 211 -0.81 21.00 28.69
CA ASP A 211 -0.05 22.26 28.76
C ASP A 211 1.31 22.01 29.45
N GLY A 212 2.25 21.44 28.70
CA GLY A 212 3.62 21.22 29.16
C GLY A 212 3.73 20.02 30.11
N VAL A 213 3.17 18.88 29.70
CA VAL A 213 3.19 17.62 30.44
C VAL A 213 4.45 16.81 30.14
N THR A 214 5.16 16.30 31.15
CA THR A 214 6.23 15.31 30.94
C THR A 214 6.11 14.21 31.98
N MET A 215 5.57 13.06 31.59
CA MET A 215 5.32 11.96 32.54
C MET A 215 5.71 10.60 31.99
N SER A 216 6.12 9.73 32.90
CA SER A 216 6.23 8.29 32.62
C SER A 216 5.26 7.50 33.50
N CYS A 217 4.89 6.31 33.07
CA CYS A 217 4.08 5.38 33.88
C CYS A 217 4.71 3.98 33.90
N SER A 218 5.17 3.55 35.07
CA SER A 218 5.89 2.27 35.21
C SER A 218 4.97 1.03 35.30
N SER A 219 3.66 1.24 35.41
CA SER A 219 2.68 0.21 35.80
C SER A 219 1.42 0.14 34.91
N GLY A 220 1.43 0.82 33.76
CA GLY A 220 0.30 0.87 32.83
C GLY A 220 0.43 2.00 31.80
N PRO A 221 -0.67 2.35 31.11
CA PRO A 221 -0.74 3.54 30.28
C PRO A 221 -0.47 4.83 31.07
N CYS A 222 0.12 5.84 30.43
CA CYS A 222 0.21 7.20 30.99
C CYS A 222 -1.17 7.85 31.08
N ILE A 223 -2.00 7.65 30.06
CA ILE A 223 -3.41 8.04 30.03
C ILE A 223 -4.22 6.77 29.80
N ASN A 224 -5.10 6.44 30.74
CA ASN A 224 -5.96 5.26 30.73
C ASN A 224 -7.43 5.70 30.78
N VAL A 225 -8.11 5.72 29.64
CA VAL A 225 -9.55 6.02 29.55
C VAL A 225 -10.32 4.71 29.65
N GLN A 226 -10.98 4.51 30.78
CA GLN A 226 -11.77 3.31 31.10
C GLN A 226 -13.24 3.52 30.74
N THR A 227 -13.81 4.68 31.07
CA THR A 227 -15.19 5.01 30.71
C THR A 227 -15.38 6.50 30.43
N ALA A 228 -15.98 6.81 29.27
CA ALA A 228 -16.54 8.08 28.85
C ALA A 228 -17.43 7.83 27.60
N ASP A 229 -18.17 8.84 27.15
CA ASP A 229 -18.79 8.86 25.82
C ASP A 229 -17.72 9.14 24.73
N LYS A 230 -16.89 10.17 24.96
CA LYS A 230 -15.72 10.51 24.11
C LYS A 230 -14.69 11.32 24.89
N VAL A 231 -13.41 11.05 24.67
CA VAL A 231 -12.29 11.83 25.25
C VAL A 231 -11.57 12.66 24.19
N PHE A 232 -11.29 13.92 24.52
CA PHE A 232 -10.51 14.84 23.70
C PHE A 232 -9.18 15.14 24.40
N ILE A 233 -8.06 14.84 23.74
CA ILE A 233 -6.72 15.27 24.12
C ILE A 233 -6.39 16.52 23.29
N THR A 234 -6.47 17.69 23.92
CA THR A 234 -6.13 18.98 23.31
C THR A 234 -4.69 19.34 23.63
N LEU A 235 -3.85 19.45 22.61
CA LEU A 235 -2.46 19.91 22.72
C LEU A 235 -2.45 21.45 22.73
N ASP A 236 -2.20 22.07 23.88
CA ASP A 236 -2.29 23.53 24.01
C ASP A 236 -1.23 24.24 23.14
N SER A 237 -1.56 25.42 22.65
CA SER A 237 -0.80 26.09 21.59
C SER A 237 0.61 26.48 22.03
N GLY A 238 1.61 25.82 21.46
CA GLY A 238 3.02 26.00 21.83
C GLY A 238 3.46 25.24 23.08
N SER A 239 2.61 24.36 23.62
CA SER A 239 3.02 23.35 24.60
C SER A 239 3.89 22.27 23.95
N THR A 240 4.70 21.60 24.76
CA THR A 240 5.42 20.38 24.39
C THR A 240 5.12 19.34 25.45
N ASN A 241 4.55 18.21 25.03
CA ASN A 241 4.09 17.16 25.91
C ASN A 241 4.84 15.86 25.60
N THR A 242 5.22 15.10 26.62
CA THR A 242 5.92 13.82 26.47
C THR A 242 5.35 12.79 27.43
N LEU A 243 4.90 11.68 26.88
CA LEU A 243 4.38 10.53 27.61
C LEU A 243 5.27 9.31 27.30
N SER A 244 5.54 8.49 28.31
CA SER A 244 6.31 7.25 28.14
C SER A 244 5.80 6.16 29.09
N ASP A 245 5.29 5.05 28.57
CA ASP A 245 5.15 3.88 29.44
C ASP A 245 6.53 3.31 29.83
N GLY A 246 6.55 2.43 30.83
CA GLY A 246 7.75 1.69 31.21
C GLY A 246 7.63 0.22 30.86
N SER A 247 8.72 -0.41 30.44
CA SER A 247 8.78 -1.81 29.97
C SER A 247 8.60 -2.88 31.08
N GLY A 248 7.91 -2.54 32.18
CA GLY A 248 7.82 -3.31 33.41
C GLY A 248 6.41 -3.79 33.78
N TRP A 249 5.39 -3.39 33.03
CA TRP A 249 4.01 -3.85 33.21
C TRP A 249 3.61 -4.87 32.14
N THR A 250 2.61 -5.68 32.45
CA THR A 250 2.22 -6.84 31.65
C THR A 250 0.77 -6.73 31.21
N LEU A 251 0.55 -6.89 29.90
CA LEU A 251 -0.77 -7.04 29.28
C LEU A 251 -1.49 -8.25 29.90
N THR A 252 -2.54 -8.00 30.70
CA THR A 252 -3.18 -9.03 31.55
C THR A 252 -4.70 -8.93 31.64
N GLY A 253 -5.33 -7.94 31.01
CA GLY A 253 -6.77 -7.92 30.77
C GLY A 253 -7.19 -8.89 29.66
N GLU A 254 -8.48 -8.84 29.34
CA GLU A 254 -9.02 -9.51 28.15
C GLU A 254 -8.35 -8.90 26.90
N ASP A 255 -8.09 -9.74 25.88
CA ASP A 255 -7.43 -9.38 24.62
C ASP A 255 -6.08 -8.63 24.74
N GLY A 256 -5.42 -8.72 25.90
CA GLY A 256 -4.14 -8.05 26.17
C GLY A 256 -4.29 -6.59 26.65
N GLU A 257 -5.48 -6.16 27.04
CA GLU A 257 -5.76 -4.76 27.38
C GLU A 257 -5.43 -4.40 28.85
N PRO A 258 -5.25 -3.10 29.18
CA PRO A 258 -5.04 -1.97 28.26
C PRO A 258 -3.71 -2.13 27.53
N ASN A 259 -3.60 -1.71 26.26
CA ASN A 259 -2.53 -2.16 25.37
C ASN A 259 -1.64 -1.04 24.76
N ALA A 260 -1.63 0.17 25.35
CA ALA A 260 -0.89 1.32 24.82
C ALA A 260 -0.40 2.34 25.87
N THR A 261 0.50 3.25 25.50
CA THR A 261 0.91 4.40 26.36
C THR A 261 -0.24 5.40 26.56
N ILE A 262 -1.02 5.67 25.51
CA ILE A 262 -2.32 6.34 25.59
C ILE A 262 -3.36 5.30 25.18
N TYR A 263 -4.23 4.89 26.10
CA TYR A 263 -5.22 3.84 25.86
C TYR A 263 -6.64 4.33 26.16
N SER A 264 -7.61 3.92 25.33
CA SER A 264 -9.02 4.29 25.48
C SER A 264 -10.00 3.17 25.15
N GLU A 265 -10.93 2.91 26.08
CA GLU A 265 -12.08 2.02 25.87
C GLU A 265 -13.25 2.68 25.11
N CYS A 266 -13.17 3.98 24.82
CA CYS A 266 -14.15 4.73 24.03
C CYS A 266 -13.45 5.57 22.94
N ASP A 267 -14.24 6.26 22.11
CA ASP A 267 -13.76 7.21 21.11
C ASP A 267 -12.71 8.18 21.68
N LEU A 268 -11.61 8.35 20.95
CA LEU A 268 -10.51 9.23 21.31
C LEU A 268 -10.28 10.25 20.19
N THR A 269 -10.10 11.52 20.55
CA THR A 269 -9.69 12.56 19.60
C THR A 269 -8.47 13.32 20.09
N ILE A 270 -7.50 13.54 19.21
CA ILE A 270 -6.36 14.43 19.42
C ILE A 270 -6.55 15.68 18.57
N ASN A 271 -6.43 16.85 19.18
CA ASN A 271 -6.58 18.14 18.50
C ASN A 271 -5.68 19.22 19.10
N GLY A 272 -5.70 20.42 18.52
CA GLY A 272 -4.89 21.55 18.96
C GLY A 272 -3.62 21.75 18.12
N SER A 273 -2.66 22.50 18.66
CA SER A 273 -1.45 22.90 17.91
C SER A 273 -0.17 22.84 18.74
N GLY A 274 -0.21 22.22 19.93
CA GLY A 274 0.98 21.84 20.68
C GLY A 274 1.65 20.60 20.09
N SER A 275 2.76 20.18 20.71
CA SER A 275 3.41 18.91 20.37
C SER A 275 3.15 17.83 21.42
N LEU A 276 3.13 16.58 20.96
CA LEU A 276 2.99 15.37 21.76
C LEU A 276 4.04 14.36 21.29
N THR A 277 4.87 13.86 22.21
CA THR A 277 5.79 12.74 21.97
C THR A 277 5.33 11.55 22.81
N VAL A 278 5.04 10.41 22.17
CA VAL A 278 4.62 9.17 22.82
C VAL A 278 5.72 8.12 22.66
N ASN A 279 6.13 7.49 23.77
CA ASN A 279 7.16 6.46 23.77
C ASN A 279 6.57 5.20 24.41
N ALA A 280 6.06 4.29 23.59
CA ALA A 280 5.52 3.02 24.03
C ALA A 280 6.59 1.93 23.98
N THR A 281 6.91 1.40 25.15
CA THR A 281 7.96 0.39 25.36
C THR A 281 7.41 -1.01 25.62
N VAL A 282 6.08 -1.14 25.71
CA VAL A 282 5.38 -2.41 25.92
C VAL A 282 4.63 -2.86 24.67
N ASN A 283 3.83 -1.99 24.04
CA ASN A 283 3.03 -2.32 22.86
C ASN A 283 2.70 -1.04 22.05
N HIS A 284 1.43 -0.73 21.76
CA HIS A 284 1.06 0.38 20.87
C HIS A 284 1.35 1.77 21.45
N GLY A 285 1.55 2.76 20.57
CA GLY A 285 1.68 4.17 20.95
C GLY A 285 0.38 4.73 21.52
N ILE A 286 -0.62 4.86 20.65
CA ILE A 286 -1.94 5.42 20.94
C ILE A 286 -3.00 4.42 20.47
N SER A 287 -3.86 3.95 21.37
CA SER A 287 -4.88 2.93 21.08
C SER A 287 -6.27 3.37 21.52
N SER A 288 -7.25 3.13 20.65
CA SER A 288 -8.69 3.26 20.90
C SER A 288 -9.39 1.93 20.59
N LYS A 289 -10.25 1.46 21.50
CA LYS A 289 -11.19 0.36 21.24
C LYS A 289 -12.31 0.74 20.26
N ASN A 290 -12.48 2.04 20.00
CA ASN A 290 -13.40 2.58 19.01
C ASN A 290 -12.60 3.41 17.98
N ASP A 291 -13.13 4.57 17.57
CA ASP A 291 -12.48 5.52 16.68
C ASP A 291 -11.28 6.21 17.36
N LEU A 292 -10.22 6.43 16.57
CA LEU A 292 -9.10 7.32 16.89
C LEU A 292 -9.06 8.47 15.85
N THR A 293 -9.52 9.65 16.25
CA THR A 293 -9.54 10.84 15.39
C THR A 293 -8.33 11.77 15.68
N ILE A 294 -7.64 12.25 14.66
CA ILE A 294 -6.61 13.29 14.77
C ILE A 294 -6.99 14.46 13.86
N THR A 295 -7.03 15.68 14.41
CA THR A 295 -7.41 16.90 13.65
C THR A 295 -6.36 18.01 13.70
N GLY A 296 -5.19 17.72 14.25
CA GLY A 296 -4.05 18.63 14.30
C GLY A 296 -3.10 18.36 15.47
N GLY A 297 -1.94 18.99 15.41
CA GLY A 297 -0.86 18.87 16.37
C GLY A 297 0.47 18.51 15.70
N THR A 298 1.55 18.49 16.47
CA THR A 298 2.80 17.83 16.08
C THR A 298 2.96 16.58 16.93
N ILE A 299 2.86 15.39 16.33
CA ILE A 299 2.76 14.13 17.06
C ILE A 299 3.90 13.20 16.65
N ASP A 300 4.85 12.98 17.56
CA ASP A 300 5.92 11.99 17.39
C ASP A 300 5.53 10.72 18.19
N VAL A 301 5.49 9.55 17.56
CA VAL A 301 5.21 8.25 18.21
C VAL A 301 6.35 7.28 17.96
N THR A 302 6.85 6.66 19.02
CA THR A 302 7.72 5.47 18.94
C THR A 302 7.07 4.32 19.70
N SER A 303 6.95 3.14 19.11
CA SER A 303 6.17 2.03 19.67
C SER A 303 6.76 0.64 19.37
N VAL A 304 6.47 -0.32 20.25
CA VAL A 304 6.83 -1.74 20.06
C VAL A 304 5.76 -2.47 19.25
N GLY A 305 4.49 -2.17 19.51
CA GLY A 305 3.39 -2.48 18.60
C GLY A 305 3.12 -1.29 17.69
N ASP A 306 1.90 -1.23 17.18
CA ASP A 306 1.46 -0.22 16.22
C ASP A 306 1.60 1.22 16.76
N GLY A 307 1.89 2.18 15.87
CA GLY A 307 1.99 3.60 16.24
C GLY A 307 0.63 4.18 16.67
N LEU A 308 -0.32 4.15 15.73
CA LEU A 308 -1.71 4.58 15.92
C LEU A 308 -2.65 3.41 15.68
N HIS A 309 -3.36 2.97 16.72
CA HIS A 309 -4.32 1.87 16.66
C HIS A 309 -5.73 2.38 16.95
N GLY A 310 -6.68 2.11 16.06
CA GLY A 310 -8.09 2.44 16.26
C GLY A 310 -8.95 1.30 15.74
N LYS A 311 -9.50 0.51 16.66
CA LYS A 311 -10.21 -0.73 16.30
C LYS A 311 -11.33 -0.46 15.31
N ASP A 312 -12.22 0.49 15.61
CA ASP A 312 -13.31 0.88 14.70
C ASP A 312 -12.79 1.70 13.52
N SER A 313 -11.93 2.69 13.76
CA SER A 313 -11.27 3.47 12.71
C SER A 313 -10.06 4.26 13.20
N VAL A 314 -9.18 4.65 12.27
CA VAL A 314 -8.23 5.77 12.47
C VAL A 314 -8.51 6.86 11.42
N GLN A 315 -8.76 8.09 11.86
CA GLN A 315 -9.13 9.19 10.98
C GLN A 315 -8.21 10.40 11.18
N ILE A 316 -7.57 10.90 10.12
CA ILE A 316 -6.58 11.99 10.19
C ILE A 316 -7.00 13.12 9.23
N ALA A 317 -7.44 14.26 9.80
CA ALA A 317 -7.82 15.44 9.04
C ALA A 317 -6.64 16.37 8.71
N ASP A 318 -5.71 16.53 9.67
CA ASP A 318 -4.52 17.38 9.58
C ASP A 318 -3.54 17.03 10.72
N GLY A 319 -2.27 17.40 10.58
CA GLY A 319 -1.21 17.14 11.56
C GLY A 319 0.21 17.23 10.97
N ASP A 320 1.22 17.28 11.84
CA ASP A 320 2.64 17.03 11.52
C ASP A 320 3.03 15.78 12.33
N ILE A 321 2.86 14.59 11.73
CA ILE A 321 2.89 13.29 12.41
C ILE A 321 4.15 12.52 12.00
N THR A 322 4.83 11.90 12.95
CA THR A 322 5.97 11.01 12.71
C THR A 322 5.83 9.75 13.56
N ILE A 323 5.93 8.57 12.92
CA ILE A 323 5.76 7.26 13.56
C ILE A 323 7.01 6.40 13.32
N ASP A 324 7.49 5.74 14.38
CA ASP A 324 8.59 4.76 14.39
C ASP A 324 8.09 3.52 15.16
N SER A 325 7.51 2.56 14.45
CA SER A 325 6.87 1.35 14.99
C SER A 325 7.69 0.09 14.71
N GLN A 326 7.66 -0.86 15.65
CA GLN A 326 8.19 -2.23 15.45
C GLN A 326 7.09 -3.24 15.05
N SER A 327 5.90 -2.72 14.76
CA SER A 327 4.77 -3.33 14.02
C SER A 327 4.24 -2.23 13.09
N ASP A 328 2.93 -2.14 12.84
CA ASP A 328 2.40 -1.20 11.83
C ASP A 328 2.51 0.27 12.22
N GLY A 329 2.55 1.16 11.22
CA GLY A 329 2.46 2.59 11.46
C GLY A 329 1.07 3.00 11.98
N ILE A 330 0.04 2.68 11.20
CA ILE A 330 -1.36 3.02 11.48
C ILE A 330 -2.25 1.80 11.20
N LYS A 331 -3.03 1.34 12.19
CA LYS A 331 -3.86 0.14 12.07
C LYS A 331 -5.33 0.34 12.48
N SER A 332 -6.25 -0.25 11.71
CA SER A 332 -7.64 -0.50 12.10
C SER A 332 -8.03 -1.96 11.87
N THR A 333 -8.80 -2.55 12.81
CA THR A 333 -8.90 -4.01 12.99
C THR A 333 -10.33 -4.54 13.12
N GLU A 334 -11.36 -3.69 13.03
CA GLU A 334 -12.76 -4.14 13.05
C GLU A 334 -13.15 -4.84 11.73
N THR A 335 -13.82 -5.98 11.86
CA THR A 335 -14.20 -6.85 10.73
C THR A 335 -15.69 -7.20 10.71
N ASP A 336 -16.38 -7.19 11.86
CA ASP A 336 -17.77 -7.66 11.99
C ASP A 336 -18.81 -6.60 11.58
N GLU A 337 -18.52 -5.30 11.75
CA GLU A 337 -19.47 -4.20 11.52
C GLU A 337 -19.10 -3.42 10.24
N ASP A 338 -20.04 -3.22 9.32
CA ASP A 338 -19.77 -2.74 7.94
C ASP A 338 -19.34 -1.26 7.86
N ASP A 339 -19.72 -0.43 8.84
CA ASP A 339 -19.41 1.00 8.90
C ASP A 339 -18.06 1.34 9.56
N LYS A 340 -17.23 0.32 9.80
CA LYS A 340 -15.97 0.34 10.58
C LYS A 340 -14.86 -0.46 9.89
N GLY A 341 -13.68 -0.54 10.50
CA GLY A 341 -12.51 -1.27 9.98
C GLY A 341 -11.70 -0.48 8.97
N TYR A 342 -11.63 0.85 9.12
CA TYR A 342 -11.04 1.72 8.11
C TYR A 342 -10.01 2.72 8.66
N VAL A 343 -9.02 3.03 7.83
CA VAL A 343 -8.12 4.17 8.01
C VAL A 343 -8.45 5.22 6.97
N SER A 344 -8.66 6.47 7.37
CA SER A 344 -8.97 7.58 6.47
C SER A 344 -8.07 8.78 6.73
N ILE A 345 -7.33 9.22 5.70
CA ILE A 345 -6.41 10.35 5.76
C ILE A 345 -6.85 11.39 4.73
N ASP A 346 -7.34 12.55 5.21
CA ASP A 346 -7.76 13.67 4.36
C ASP A 346 -6.71 14.80 4.30
N GLY A 347 -5.66 14.74 5.13
CA GLY A 347 -4.64 15.79 5.17
C GLY A 347 -3.54 15.57 6.22
N GLY A 348 -2.66 16.57 6.32
CA GLY A 348 -1.46 16.57 7.18
C GLY A 348 -0.16 16.32 6.42
N THR A 349 0.96 16.40 7.15
CA THR A 349 2.26 15.86 6.75
C THR A 349 2.54 14.66 7.67
N ILE A 350 2.73 13.47 7.12
CA ILE A 350 2.85 12.21 7.86
C ILE A 350 4.11 11.49 7.39
N ALA A 351 4.97 11.09 8.33
CA ALA A 351 6.14 10.26 8.08
C ALA A 351 6.01 8.95 8.87
N ILE A 352 6.15 7.80 8.21
CA ILE A 352 6.00 6.48 8.82
C ILE A 352 7.27 5.67 8.57
N THR A 353 7.84 5.14 9.64
CA THR A 353 8.79 4.01 9.60
C THR A 353 8.20 2.87 10.42
N ALA A 354 8.06 1.70 9.80
CA ALA A 354 7.44 0.51 10.36
C ALA A 354 8.22 -0.76 9.98
N VAL A 355 8.13 -1.80 10.82
CA VAL A 355 8.73 -3.12 10.55
C VAL A 355 7.72 -4.09 9.91
N ASP A 356 6.44 -3.83 10.10
CA ASP A 356 5.33 -4.50 9.40
C ASP A 356 4.77 -3.47 8.39
N ASP A 357 3.47 -3.23 8.33
CA ASP A 357 2.89 -2.35 7.31
C ASP A 357 2.94 -0.85 7.68
N GLY A 358 2.98 0.02 6.68
CA GLY A 358 2.90 1.47 6.88
C GLY A 358 1.50 1.89 7.38
N ILE A 359 0.47 1.46 6.64
CA ILE A 359 -0.93 1.71 6.95
C ILE A 359 -1.73 0.43 6.62
N GLN A 360 -2.33 -0.22 7.62
CA GLN A 360 -3.21 -1.37 7.41
C GLN A 360 -4.64 -1.12 7.90
N ALA A 361 -5.64 -1.60 7.14
CA ALA A 361 -7.03 -1.59 7.56
C ALA A 361 -7.80 -2.83 7.10
N SER A 362 -8.57 -3.42 8.01
CA SER A 362 -9.33 -4.65 7.71
C SER A 362 -10.52 -4.51 6.74
N LYS A 363 -10.88 -3.30 6.31
CA LYS A 363 -11.85 -3.07 5.23
C LYS A 363 -11.43 -1.99 4.22
N LEU A 364 -10.91 -0.85 4.69
CA LEU A 364 -10.58 0.26 3.79
C LEU A 364 -9.40 1.09 4.27
N VAL A 365 -8.36 1.21 3.45
CA VAL A 365 -7.46 2.38 3.54
C VAL A 365 -7.90 3.43 2.52
N ARG A 366 -8.20 4.63 3.00
CA ARG A 366 -8.63 5.77 2.17
C ARG A 366 -7.67 6.95 2.35
N ILE A 367 -6.95 7.29 1.29
CA ILE A 367 -6.10 8.48 1.21
C ILE A 367 -6.78 9.49 0.28
N ALA A 368 -7.18 10.65 0.81
CA ALA A 368 -7.87 11.72 0.08
C ALA A 368 -7.16 13.08 0.19
N GLY A 369 -5.94 13.09 0.74
CA GLY A 369 -5.08 14.24 0.83
C GLY A 369 -3.90 14.00 1.76
N GLY A 370 -3.01 15.00 1.84
CA GLY A 370 -1.81 14.97 2.70
C GLY A 370 -0.50 14.80 1.93
N GLU A 371 0.61 14.96 2.66
CA GLU A 371 1.99 14.67 2.24
C GLU A 371 2.48 13.47 3.08
N LEU A 372 2.63 12.30 2.46
CA LEU A 372 2.95 11.04 3.13
C LEU A 372 4.34 10.53 2.66
N GLU A 373 5.26 10.29 3.60
CA GLU A 373 6.55 9.61 3.35
C GLU A 373 6.55 8.31 4.17
N ILE A 374 6.56 7.15 3.49
CA ILE A 374 6.42 5.81 4.08
C ILE A 374 7.68 5.00 3.73
N ASP A 375 8.36 4.44 4.74
CA ASP A 375 9.63 3.68 4.63
C ASP A 375 9.55 2.45 5.54
N VAL A 376 9.23 1.27 4.98
CA VAL A 376 8.79 0.08 5.75
C VAL A 376 9.42 -1.22 5.26
N GLU A 377 9.41 -2.26 6.11
CA GLU A 377 9.86 -3.62 5.74
C GLU A 377 8.73 -4.51 5.16
N GLY A 378 7.46 -4.22 5.44
CA GLY A 378 6.28 -4.87 4.84
C GLY A 378 5.65 -4.04 3.71
N ASP A 379 4.32 -3.99 3.67
CA ASP A 379 3.54 -3.21 2.69
C ASP A 379 3.43 -1.75 3.12
N ALA A 380 3.59 -0.80 2.20
CA ALA A 380 3.43 0.60 2.58
C ALA A 380 1.96 0.99 2.85
N ILE A 381 1.01 0.39 2.11
CA ILE A 381 -0.43 0.55 2.30
C ILE A 381 -1.11 -0.79 2.02
N HIS A 382 -1.82 -1.34 3.00
CA HIS A 382 -2.46 -2.65 2.93
C HIS A 382 -3.95 -2.55 3.33
N GLY A 383 -4.84 -2.94 2.43
CA GLY A 383 -6.25 -3.16 2.74
C GLY A 383 -6.64 -4.62 2.61
N ASP A 384 -7.07 -5.27 3.70
CA ASP A 384 -7.60 -6.65 3.67
C ASP A 384 -8.84 -6.78 2.75
N TYR A 385 -9.41 -5.66 2.28
CA TYR A 385 -10.46 -5.60 1.25
C TYR A 385 -10.14 -4.57 0.14
N ASP A 386 -10.30 -3.27 0.42
CA ASP A 386 -10.20 -2.18 -0.57
C ASP A 386 -9.15 -1.13 -0.16
N VAL A 387 -8.49 -0.51 -1.16
CA VAL A 387 -7.67 0.71 -1.00
C VAL A 387 -8.14 1.78 -1.99
N GLN A 388 -8.30 3.01 -1.51
CA GLN A 388 -8.70 4.18 -2.30
C GLN A 388 -7.72 5.33 -2.13
N ILE A 389 -7.04 5.71 -3.21
CA ILE A 389 -6.18 6.89 -3.30
C ILE A 389 -6.88 7.94 -4.18
N ALA A 390 -7.63 8.82 -3.54
CA ALA A 390 -8.42 9.87 -4.20
C ALA A 390 -7.60 11.16 -4.48
N ASP A 391 -6.69 11.53 -3.59
CA ASP A 391 -5.73 12.65 -3.75
C ASP A 391 -4.59 12.52 -2.73
N GLY A 392 -3.52 13.32 -2.87
CA GLY A 392 -2.36 13.34 -1.96
C GLY A 392 -1.02 13.43 -2.67
N GLU A 393 0.07 13.53 -1.90
CA GLU A 393 1.46 13.35 -2.37
C GLU A 393 2.10 12.23 -1.54
N LEU A 394 2.25 11.04 -2.14
CA LEU A 394 2.74 9.82 -1.50
C LEU A 394 4.14 9.50 -2.04
N VAL A 395 5.10 9.29 -1.14
CA VAL A 395 6.43 8.77 -1.43
C VAL A 395 6.64 7.50 -0.60
N ILE A 396 6.83 6.37 -1.28
CA ILE A 396 6.78 5.03 -0.71
C ILE A 396 8.10 4.30 -0.96
N ASN A 397 8.70 3.74 0.09
CA ASN A 397 9.70 2.70 0.02
C ASN A 397 9.15 1.51 0.82
N ALA A 398 8.74 0.45 0.14
CA ALA A 398 8.24 -0.79 0.73
C ALA A 398 9.29 -1.91 0.64
N GLY A 399 9.15 -2.90 1.53
CA GLY A 399 9.95 -4.13 1.52
C GLY A 399 9.23 -5.31 0.85
N ASP A 400 7.90 -5.33 0.93
CA ASP A 400 7.00 -6.10 0.06
C ASP A 400 6.27 -5.10 -0.86
N ASP A 401 4.95 -4.86 -0.76
CA ASP A 401 4.21 -4.12 -1.79
C ASP A 401 4.15 -2.60 -1.59
N GLY A 402 4.15 -1.88 -2.71
CA GLY A 402 3.92 -0.44 -2.73
C GLY A 402 2.51 -0.07 -2.28
N VAL A 403 1.50 -0.79 -2.77
CA VAL A 403 0.11 -0.75 -2.30
C VAL A 403 -0.54 -2.11 -2.56
N HIS A 404 -1.05 -2.75 -1.51
CA HIS A 404 -1.76 -4.03 -1.56
C HIS A 404 -3.26 -3.83 -1.23
N ALA A 405 -4.15 -4.37 -2.07
CA ALA A 405 -5.58 -4.42 -1.79
C ALA A 405 -6.18 -5.76 -2.26
N GLU A 406 -6.62 -6.61 -1.32
CA GLU A 406 -7.09 -7.98 -1.62
C GLU A 406 -8.16 -8.02 -2.73
N TYR A 407 -9.13 -7.09 -2.73
CA TYR A 407 -10.12 -6.96 -3.80
C TYR A 407 -9.88 -5.77 -4.74
N ASN A 408 -9.84 -4.53 -4.23
CA ASN A 408 -9.90 -3.36 -5.12
C ASN A 408 -8.95 -2.24 -4.70
N LEU A 409 -7.96 -1.97 -5.56
CA LEU A 409 -7.13 -0.79 -5.52
C LEU A 409 -7.68 0.25 -6.51
N SER A 410 -7.99 1.44 -6.03
CA SER A 410 -8.48 2.56 -6.85
C SER A 410 -7.61 3.80 -6.70
N ILE A 411 -7.17 4.38 -7.83
CA ILE A 411 -6.39 5.62 -7.88
C ILE A 411 -7.14 6.65 -8.74
N GLU A 412 -7.65 7.70 -8.10
CA GLU A 412 -8.48 8.74 -8.73
C GLU A 412 -7.74 10.07 -8.94
N GLY A 413 -6.64 10.28 -8.21
CA GLY A 413 -5.93 11.57 -8.16
C GLY A 413 -4.59 11.50 -7.44
N GLY A 414 -4.05 12.66 -7.06
CA GLY A 414 -2.78 12.77 -6.34
C GLY A 414 -1.52 12.49 -7.16
N GLN A 415 -0.40 12.36 -6.44
CA GLN A 415 0.89 11.85 -6.91
C GLN A 415 1.25 10.63 -6.08
N THR A 416 1.47 9.48 -6.71
CA THR A 416 1.90 8.23 -6.05
C THR A 416 3.27 7.84 -6.59
N THR A 417 4.31 7.97 -5.76
CA THR A 417 5.68 7.57 -6.11
C THR A 417 6.12 6.39 -5.25
N VAL A 418 6.16 5.19 -5.84
CA VAL A 418 6.81 4.01 -5.24
C VAL A 418 8.27 4.02 -5.70
N GLU A 419 9.18 4.36 -4.78
CA GLU A 419 10.63 4.40 -5.00
C GLU A 419 11.26 2.99 -4.93
N THR A 420 10.71 2.08 -4.12
CA THR A 420 11.00 0.63 -4.08
C THR A 420 9.78 -0.17 -3.62
N SER A 421 9.63 -1.39 -4.17
CA SER A 421 8.75 -2.46 -3.67
C SER A 421 9.09 -3.79 -4.37
N VAL A 422 8.52 -4.91 -3.91
CA VAL A 422 8.44 -6.17 -4.67
C VAL A 422 7.45 -5.97 -5.82
N GLU A 423 6.15 -5.88 -5.52
CA GLU A 423 5.13 -5.47 -6.48
C GLU A 423 4.73 -3.99 -6.26
N GLY A 424 4.36 -3.32 -7.34
CA GLY A 424 4.11 -1.88 -7.33
C GLY A 424 2.74 -1.51 -6.78
N LEU A 425 1.70 -2.11 -7.36
CA LEU A 425 0.29 -1.85 -7.11
C LEU A 425 -0.46 -3.18 -7.30
N GLU A 426 -0.82 -3.88 -6.22
CA GLU A 426 -1.55 -5.15 -6.28
C GLU A 426 -3.04 -4.97 -5.94
N GLY A 427 -3.88 -5.72 -6.64
CA GLY A 427 -5.18 -6.14 -6.15
C GLY A 427 -6.01 -6.85 -7.21
N GLN A 428 -7.06 -7.60 -6.83
CA GLN A 428 -7.88 -8.29 -7.83
C GLN A 428 -8.41 -7.35 -8.94
N CYS A 429 -8.81 -6.14 -8.57
CA CYS A 429 -9.08 -5.05 -9.49
C CYS A 429 -8.17 -3.86 -9.19
N VAL A 430 -7.33 -3.46 -10.14
CA VAL A 430 -6.55 -2.21 -10.06
C VAL A 430 -7.15 -1.19 -11.04
N GLU A 431 -7.78 -0.14 -10.52
CA GLU A 431 -8.46 0.91 -11.28
C GLU A 431 -7.74 2.26 -11.18
N ILE A 432 -7.07 2.68 -12.27
CA ILE A 432 -6.43 4.00 -12.38
C ILE A 432 -7.31 4.90 -13.25
N SER A 433 -7.96 5.89 -12.63
CA SER A 433 -8.77 6.90 -13.31
C SER A 433 -8.15 8.30 -13.30
N GLY A 434 -7.10 8.52 -12.50
CA GLY A 434 -6.38 9.78 -12.42
C GLY A 434 -4.99 9.65 -11.78
N GLY A 435 -4.48 10.79 -11.32
CA GLY A 435 -3.18 10.90 -10.66
C GLY A 435 -1.95 10.92 -11.58
N GLU A 436 -0.80 11.21 -10.99
CA GLU A 436 0.53 10.98 -11.55
C GLU A 436 1.20 9.84 -10.76
N ASN A 437 1.34 8.67 -11.39
CA ASN A 437 1.86 7.46 -10.75
C ASN A 437 3.25 7.14 -11.31
N LEU A 438 4.24 6.97 -10.45
CA LEU A 438 5.60 6.56 -10.79
C LEU A 438 5.99 5.38 -9.90
N VAL A 439 6.17 4.21 -10.51
CA VAL A 439 6.35 2.95 -9.79
C VAL A 439 7.65 2.29 -10.19
N TYR A 440 8.50 2.01 -9.20
CA TYR A 440 9.71 1.20 -9.29
C TYR A 440 9.53 -0.07 -8.46
N SER A 441 9.28 -1.19 -9.14
CA SER A 441 9.14 -2.54 -8.56
C SER A 441 10.37 -3.40 -8.85
N SER A 442 10.65 -4.42 -8.05
CA SER A 442 11.60 -5.48 -8.43
C SER A 442 10.96 -6.58 -9.27
N ASP A 443 9.68 -6.86 -8.99
CA ASP A 443 8.79 -7.76 -9.71
C ASP A 443 7.71 -6.90 -10.43
N ASP A 444 6.43 -7.24 -10.33
CA ASP A 444 5.36 -6.62 -11.10
C ASP A 444 5.12 -5.13 -10.81
N GLY A 445 4.99 -4.33 -11.87
CA GLY A 445 4.66 -2.89 -11.74
C GLY A 445 3.19 -2.65 -11.35
N ILE A 446 2.29 -3.50 -11.84
CA ILE A 446 0.89 -3.64 -11.43
C ILE A 446 0.54 -5.13 -11.55
N ASN A 447 0.03 -5.75 -10.50
CA ASN A 447 -0.45 -7.13 -10.51
C ASN A 447 -1.96 -7.15 -10.26
N ALA A 448 -2.69 -7.91 -11.07
CA ALA A 448 -4.07 -8.28 -10.80
C ALA A 448 -4.23 -9.80 -10.64
N ALA A 449 -4.12 -10.27 -9.39
CA ALA A 449 -4.26 -11.66 -8.98
C ALA A 449 -5.68 -12.02 -8.50
N THR A 450 -5.93 -13.30 -8.19
CA THR A 450 -7.24 -13.72 -7.65
C THR A 450 -7.27 -13.58 -6.13
N ALA A 451 -8.06 -12.61 -5.64
CA ALA A 451 -8.32 -12.39 -4.22
C ALA A 451 -8.43 -13.69 -3.39
N THR A 452 -7.69 -13.75 -2.29
CA THR A 452 -7.74 -14.85 -1.34
C THR A 452 -8.91 -14.68 -0.38
N THR A 453 -9.92 -15.54 -0.50
CA THR A 453 -11.12 -15.40 0.33
C THR A 453 -10.90 -15.98 1.72
N ASP A 454 -10.47 -15.17 2.69
CA ASP A 454 -10.39 -15.59 4.12
C ASP A 454 -11.77 -15.54 4.84
N THR A 455 -12.86 -15.71 4.08
CA THR A 455 -14.24 -15.71 4.58
C THR A 455 -14.58 -17.03 5.30
N ALA A 456 -13.92 -17.28 6.43
CA ALA A 456 -14.16 -18.44 7.29
C ALA A 456 -15.38 -18.33 8.22
N THR A 457 -16.35 -17.45 7.92
CA THR A 457 -17.63 -17.32 8.65
C THR A 457 -18.56 -18.51 8.39
N THR A 458 -18.27 -19.64 9.04
CA THR A 458 -19.05 -20.88 8.94
C THR A 458 -20.33 -20.86 9.78
N ASP A 459 -21.31 -20.02 9.43
CA ASP A 459 -22.70 -20.21 9.90
C ASP A 459 -23.37 -21.37 9.14
N ALA A 460 -23.08 -22.58 9.60
CA ALA A 460 -23.62 -23.81 9.05
C ALA A 460 -24.77 -24.37 9.90
N THR A 461 -25.87 -23.62 10.05
CA THR A 461 -27.16 -24.17 10.53
C THR A 461 -27.86 -25.06 9.49
N ALA A 462 -27.17 -26.11 9.02
CA ALA A 462 -27.67 -27.09 8.05
C ALA A 462 -28.18 -28.37 8.74
N THR A 463 -29.50 -28.56 8.74
CA THR A 463 -30.14 -29.78 9.29
C THR A 463 -29.91 -31.00 8.40
N THR A 464 -29.12 -31.97 8.86
CA THR A 464 -28.82 -33.21 8.11
C THR A 464 -30.05 -34.10 7.91
N ALA A 465 -30.66 -34.02 6.73
CA ALA A 465 -31.65 -34.99 6.26
C ALA A 465 -30.96 -36.18 5.57
N THR A 466 -30.87 -37.33 6.25
CA THR A 466 -30.21 -38.54 5.73
C THR A 466 -31.00 -39.18 4.58
N SER A 467 -30.39 -39.31 3.39
CA SER A 467 -30.91 -40.15 2.30
C SER A 467 -30.10 -41.45 2.15
N THR A 468 -30.72 -42.58 2.47
CA THR A 468 -30.11 -43.91 2.35
C THR A 468 -30.13 -44.44 0.91
N ALA A 469 -28.99 -44.96 0.42
CA ALA A 469 -28.94 -45.96 -0.63
C ALA A 469 -27.85 -47.00 -0.28
N ALA A 470 -28.15 -48.29 -0.41
CA ALA A 470 -27.34 -49.38 0.15
C ALA A 470 -26.96 -50.44 -0.88
N THR A 471 -25.81 -51.09 -0.67
CA THR A 471 -25.55 -52.54 -0.83
C THR A 471 -24.13 -52.84 -0.29
N SER A 472 -23.92 -53.55 0.83
CA SER A 472 -23.97 -55.02 1.05
C SER A 472 -22.62 -55.73 0.84
N ASP A 473 -21.94 -56.16 1.93
CA ASP A 473 -21.77 -57.58 2.33
C ASP A 473 -20.77 -57.79 3.51
N SER A 474 -21.09 -58.70 4.44
CA SER A 474 -20.21 -59.38 5.46
C SER A 474 -19.39 -58.54 6.48
N THR A 475 -19.16 -58.92 7.75
CA THR A 475 -19.70 -59.97 8.63
C THR A 475 -19.41 -59.65 10.13
N GLN A 476 -20.34 -60.03 11.02
CA GLN A 476 -20.15 -60.46 12.42
C GLN A 476 -19.43 -59.61 13.50
N THR A 477 -20.19 -59.28 14.57
CA THR A 477 -19.87 -59.39 16.03
C THR A 477 -18.74 -58.52 16.62
N THR A 478 -18.80 -57.99 17.85
CA THR A 478 -19.73 -58.08 19.00
C THR A 478 -19.40 -56.96 19.99
N GLY A 479 -20.35 -56.57 20.84
CA GLY A 479 -20.05 -56.18 22.23
C GLY A 479 -20.61 -54.82 22.66
N GLU A 480 -21.17 -54.79 23.87
CA GLU A 480 -21.95 -53.66 24.38
C GLU A 480 -21.13 -52.60 25.14
N ALA A 481 -21.78 -51.45 25.31
CA ALA A 481 -21.46 -50.33 26.20
C ALA A 481 -21.68 -50.74 27.71
N PRO A 482 -21.74 -49.85 28.74
CA PRO A 482 -21.88 -48.39 28.71
C PRO A 482 -21.11 -47.56 29.78
N GLN A 483 -21.42 -46.25 29.77
CA GLN A 483 -20.96 -45.14 30.60
C GLN A 483 -21.13 -45.30 32.13
N ALA A 484 -20.41 -44.46 32.89
CA ALA A 484 -20.91 -43.85 34.14
C ALA A 484 -20.32 -42.43 34.36
N PRO A 485 -20.97 -41.48 35.08
CA PRO A 485 -20.62 -40.05 35.06
C PRO A 485 -20.32 -39.40 36.45
N SER A 486 -19.87 -38.14 36.41
CA SER A 486 -20.09 -36.99 37.34
C SER A 486 -20.21 -37.16 38.87
N GLY A 487 -19.54 -36.31 39.66
CA GLY A 487 -20.01 -35.97 41.03
C GLY A 487 -19.00 -35.35 42.02
N ASP A 488 -19.23 -34.07 42.34
CA ASP A 488 -18.63 -33.12 43.30
C ASP A 488 -18.14 -33.54 44.72
N ALA A 489 -17.37 -32.59 45.30
CA ALA A 489 -17.43 -32.08 46.69
C ALA A 489 -16.39 -32.51 47.77
N ALA A 490 -15.45 -31.57 48.03
CA ALA A 490 -15.09 -30.94 49.32
C ALA A 490 -14.52 -31.74 50.52
N GLY A 491 -13.38 -31.24 51.05
CA GLY A 491 -13.18 -31.05 52.51
C GLY A 491 -11.83 -31.44 53.15
N GLY A 492 -11.20 -30.50 53.87
CA GLY A 492 -10.50 -30.81 55.15
C GLY A 492 -8.96 -30.65 55.27
N THR A 493 -8.51 -29.44 55.64
CA THR A 493 -7.44 -29.10 56.65
C THR A 493 -6.18 -29.97 56.89
N ALA A 494 -5.03 -29.28 56.93
CA ALA A 494 -3.67 -29.73 57.33
C ALA A 494 -3.52 -30.01 58.87
N PRO A 495 -2.35 -30.38 59.49
CA PRO A 495 -0.98 -29.83 59.28
C PRO A 495 0.25 -30.76 59.53
N SER A 496 1.46 -30.16 59.55
CA SER A 496 2.79 -30.66 60.01
C SER A 496 3.48 -31.77 59.18
N GLY A 497 4.81 -31.82 59.00
CA GLY A 497 5.89 -30.89 59.39
C GLY A 497 7.11 -31.62 59.96
N ASP A 498 8.24 -31.64 59.24
CA ASP A 498 9.63 -31.72 59.75
C ASP A 498 10.68 -31.76 58.61
N MET A 499 11.82 -31.10 58.80
CA MET A 499 13.07 -31.32 58.04
C MET A 499 14.08 -32.08 58.90
N PRO A 500 15.09 -32.74 58.29
CA PRO A 500 16.45 -32.26 58.57
C PRO A 500 17.47 -32.35 57.42
N SER A 501 18.36 -31.35 57.44
CA SER A 501 19.72 -31.19 56.88
C SER A 501 20.60 -32.41 56.55
N GLY A 502 21.53 -32.25 55.59
CA GLY A 502 22.82 -32.99 55.61
C GLY A 502 23.72 -32.97 54.34
N GLU A 503 24.57 -31.94 54.21
CA GLU A 503 25.95 -31.89 53.62
C GLU A 503 26.34 -32.53 52.25
N ALA A 504 27.13 -31.78 51.47
CA ALA A 504 27.79 -32.19 50.22
C ALA A 504 29.27 -32.57 50.41
N PRO A 505 29.87 -33.36 49.49
CA PRO A 505 30.97 -32.84 48.62
C PRO A 505 31.03 -33.52 47.21
N SER A 506 31.80 -33.11 46.18
CA SER A 506 32.51 -31.86 45.81
C SER A 506 33.18 -32.07 44.41
N GLY A 507 33.29 -31.06 43.53
CA GLY A 507 34.03 -31.23 42.25
C GLY A 507 34.04 -30.02 41.30
N GLU A 508 35.22 -29.40 41.17
CA GLU A 508 35.75 -28.42 40.20
C GLU A 508 34.93 -28.00 38.95
N LEU A 509 34.83 -26.68 38.74
CA LEU A 509 34.43 -26.00 37.49
C LEU A 509 35.57 -25.13 36.95
N PRO A 510 35.67 -24.97 35.62
CA PRO A 510 35.99 -23.66 35.05
C PRO A 510 35.08 -23.24 33.87
N SER A 511 34.75 -21.94 33.85
CA SER A 511 34.32 -21.09 32.71
C SER A 511 33.27 -21.60 31.70
N ASP A 512 32.10 -20.96 31.66
CA ASP A 512 31.85 -19.86 30.70
C ASP A 512 30.71 -18.93 31.20
N ALA A 513 30.40 -17.85 30.46
CA ALA A 513 29.54 -16.74 30.86
C ALA A 513 28.06 -16.87 30.46
N GLY A 514 27.21 -16.08 31.14
CA GLY A 514 25.96 -15.52 30.61
C GLY A 514 24.78 -16.49 30.43
N GLY A 515 23.85 -16.49 31.39
CA GLY A 515 22.52 -17.08 31.22
C GLY A 515 21.45 -16.23 31.90
N THR A 516 20.48 -15.75 31.12
CA THR A 516 19.26 -15.08 31.58
C THR A 516 18.17 -16.10 31.95
N PRO A 517 17.20 -15.75 32.83
CA PRO A 517 16.05 -16.60 33.15
C PRO A 517 15.01 -16.64 31.99
N PRO A 518 14.02 -17.55 32.04
CA PRO A 518 13.22 -17.92 30.87
C PRO A 518 12.10 -16.94 30.55
N ASP A 519 11.90 -16.71 29.25
CA ASP A 519 10.68 -16.15 28.68
C ASP A 519 9.57 -17.22 28.57
N ALA A 520 8.33 -16.77 28.58
CA ALA A 520 7.12 -17.56 28.37
C ALA A 520 6.18 -16.84 27.40
N SER A 521 6.65 -16.60 26.17
CA SER A 521 5.82 -16.24 25.02
C SER A 521 5.68 -17.44 24.08
N GLY A 522 4.44 -17.84 23.80
CA GLY A 522 4.11 -19.09 23.11
C GLY A 522 4.09 -18.98 21.59
N SER A 523 5.14 -18.47 20.96
CA SER A 523 5.26 -18.56 19.49
C SER A 523 5.63 -19.99 19.09
N THR A 524 4.72 -20.69 18.40
CA THR A 524 5.01 -21.99 17.81
C THR A 524 5.82 -21.82 16.53
N GLY A 525 7.14 -21.76 16.67
CA GLY A 525 8.05 -22.01 15.56
C GLY A 525 7.78 -23.39 14.97
N GLY A 526 7.17 -23.43 13.78
CA GLY A 526 6.99 -24.64 13.00
C GLY A 526 8.33 -25.05 12.36
N ASP A 527 8.71 -26.31 12.55
CA ASP A 527 9.99 -26.82 12.05
C ASP A 527 10.14 -26.70 10.52
N MET A 528 11.30 -26.21 10.09
CA MET A 528 11.81 -26.32 8.71
C MET A 528 11.84 -27.78 8.23
N ALA A 529 10.76 -28.22 7.59
CA ALA A 529 10.65 -29.53 6.96
C ALA A 529 10.30 -29.37 5.47
N GLY A 530 11.33 -29.26 4.64
CA GLY A 530 11.18 -29.02 3.19
C GLY A 530 10.27 -30.04 2.51
N GLY A 531 9.10 -29.59 2.09
CA GLY A 531 8.15 -30.31 1.26
C GLY A 531 7.83 -29.46 0.03
N ASN A 532 8.36 -29.86 -1.13
CA ASN A 532 8.04 -29.27 -2.43
C ASN A 532 6.56 -29.56 -2.78
N ALA A 533 5.65 -28.74 -2.25
CA ALA A 533 4.32 -28.57 -2.80
C ALA A 533 4.43 -27.46 -3.86
N GLY A 534 4.41 -27.83 -5.13
CA GLY A 534 4.36 -26.82 -6.19
C GLY A 534 3.03 -26.10 -6.09
N GLY A 535 3.06 -24.77 -6.05
CA GLY A 535 1.86 -23.95 -6.23
C GLY A 535 1.16 -24.39 -7.51
N GLY A 536 -0.13 -24.70 -7.40
CA GLY A 536 -0.95 -24.89 -8.58
C GLY A 536 -1.22 -23.52 -9.16
N MET A 537 -0.82 -23.29 -10.41
CA MET A 537 -1.11 -22.05 -11.12
C MET A 537 -2.60 -21.74 -11.00
N ALA A 538 -2.94 -20.56 -10.47
CA ALA A 538 -4.29 -20.05 -10.52
C ALA A 538 -4.71 -19.98 -11.98
N GLY A 539 -5.94 -20.36 -12.29
CA GLY A 539 -6.42 -20.32 -13.67
C GLY A 539 -7.01 -18.95 -13.99
N ALA A 540 -6.84 -18.50 -15.23
CA ALA A 540 -7.46 -17.31 -15.81
C ALA A 540 -8.84 -16.97 -15.20
N SER A 541 -8.96 -15.78 -14.63
CA SER A 541 -10.13 -15.27 -13.91
C SER A 541 -10.57 -13.94 -14.49
N SER A 542 -11.81 -13.86 -15.00
CA SER A 542 -12.35 -12.60 -15.53
C SER A 542 -12.70 -11.55 -14.46
N ALA A 543 -12.53 -11.89 -13.18
CA ALA A 543 -12.62 -10.95 -12.06
C ALA A 543 -11.30 -10.20 -11.84
N CYS A 544 -10.16 -10.76 -12.29
CA CYS A 544 -8.88 -10.08 -12.28
C CYS A 544 -8.85 -9.03 -13.41
N ASN A 545 -8.55 -7.77 -13.07
CA ASN A 545 -8.60 -6.69 -14.06
C ASN A 545 -7.70 -5.50 -13.70
N ILE A 546 -6.90 -5.02 -14.67
CA ILE A 546 -6.24 -3.72 -14.59
C ILE A 546 -6.94 -2.75 -15.55
N THR A 547 -7.50 -1.65 -15.03
CA THR A 547 -8.18 -0.62 -15.83
C THR A 547 -7.45 0.71 -15.75
N ILE A 548 -7.08 1.27 -16.91
CA ILE A 548 -6.53 2.63 -17.03
C ILE A 548 -7.52 3.49 -17.84
N SER A 549 -8.17 4.41 -17.15
CA SER A 549 -9.20 5.32 -17.70
C SER A 549 -8.83 6.81 -17.60
N GLY A 550 -7.64 7.11 -17.07
CA GLY A 550 -7.11 8.46 -16.97
C GLY A 550 -5.72 8.46 -16.32
N GLY A 551 -5.29 9.63 -15.83
CA GLY A 551 -3.99 9.80 -15.19
C GLY A 551 -2.79 9.66 -16.12
N SER A 552 -1.60 9.66 -15.50
CA SER A 552 -0.32 9.35 -16.14
C SER A 552 0.43 8.35 -15.27
N THR A 553 0.59 7.12 -15.76
CA THR A 553 1.26 6.03 -15.04
C THR A 553 2.57 5.66 -15.73
N THR A 554 3.67 5.69 -14.97
CA THR A 554 4.99 5.25 -15.42
C THR A 554 5.46 4.08 -14.56
N LEU A 555 5.70 2.94 -15.21
CA LEU A 555 6.13 1.69 -14.55
C LEU A 555 7.57 1.36 -14.97
N VAL A 556 8.40 0.99 -14.00
CA VAL A 556 9.80 0.62 -14.18
C VAL A 556 10.10 -0.62 -13.34
N CYS A 557 9.87 -1.80 -13.90
CA CYS A 557 10.34 -3.05 -13.30
C CYS A 557 11.88 -3.09 -13.34
N THR A 558 12.52 -3.46 -12.24
CA THR A 558 13.98 -3.29 -12.06
C THR A 558 14.81 -4.57 -12.12
N ASP A 559 14.26 -5.74 -11.79
CA ASP A 559 15.00 -7.02 -11.75
C ASP A 559 14.34 -8.14 -12.58
N ASP A 560 13.22 -8.73 -12.12
CA ASP A 560 12.59 -9.93 -12.70
C ASP A 560 11.10 -9.90 -12.38
N GLY A 561 10.27 -9.58 -13.38
CA GLY A 561 8.82 -9.36 -13.26
C GLY A 561 8.24 -8.87 -14.58
N ASP A 562 6.92 -8.92 -14.72
CA ASP A 562 6.25 -8.19 -15.79
C ASP A 562 6.12 -6.70 -15.37
N SER A 563 5.70 -5.82 -16.26
CA SER A 563 5.36 -4.44 -15.82
C SER A 563 3.88 -4.27 -15.57
N MET A 564 3.06 -5.13 -16.14
CA MET A 564 1.64 -5.31 -15.83
C MET A 564 1.34 -6.79 -16.02
N ASP A 565 1.05 -7.54 -14.95
CA ASP A 565 0.44 -8.87 -15.03
C ASP A 565 -1.05 -8.79 -14.67
N SER A 566 -1.86 -9.55 -15.39
CA SER A 566 -3.23 -9.80 -14.99
C SER A 566 -3.60 -11.25 -15.24
N ASN A 567 -4.01 -11.92 -14.17
CA ASN A 567 -4.69 -13.22 -14.25
C ASN A 567 -6.06 -13.13 -14.97
N GLY A 568 -6.45 -11.96 -15.50
CA GLY A 568 -7.64 -11.74 -16.30
C GLY A 568 -7.41 -10.74 -17.44
N ASN A 569 -7.81 -9.49 -17.26
CA ASN A 569 -7.89 -8.49 -18.33
C ASN A 569 -7.06 -7.24 -18.05
N ILE A 570 -6.69 -6.54 -19.12
CA ILE A 570 -6.10 -5.21 -19.08
C ILE A 570 -6.91 -4.31 -20.02
N GLU A 571 -7.45 -3.19 -19.52
CA GLU A 571 -8.28 -2.28 -20.29
C GLU A 571 -7.74 -0.85 -20.24
N MET A 572 -7.36 -0.29 -21.41
CA MET A 572 -6.98 1.11 -21.52
C MET A 572 -8.00 1.91 -22.35
N THR A 573 -8.66 2.87 -21.71
CA THR A 573 -9.71 3.71 -22.32
C THR A 573 -9.31 5.18 -22.47
N ALA A 574 -8.42 5.68 -21.62
CA ALA A 574 -7.73 6.97 -21.76
C ALA A 574 -6.45 6.99 -20.89
N GLY A 575 -5.91 8.18 -20.60
CA GLY A 575 -4.69 8.35 -19.82
C GLY A 575 -3.40 8.20 -20.63
N GLU A 576 -2.27 8.27 -19.92
CA GLU A 576 -0.93 8.01 -20.44
C GLU A 576 -0.29 6.85 -19.67
N LEU A 577 0.24 5.86 -20.38
CA LEU A 577 0.92 4.69 -19.84
C LEU A 577 2.33 4.62 -20.45
N TYR A 578 3.34 4.62 -19.59
CA TYR A 578 4.76 4.54 -19.96
C TYR A 578 5.42 3.37 -19.24
N ILE A 579 5.93 2.39 -19.97
CA ILE A 579 6.54 1.20 -19.38
C ILE A 579 7.99 1.07 -19.83
N SER A 580 8.90 0.95 -18.86
CA SER A 580 10.26 0.45 -19.02
C SER A 580 10.35 -0.94 -18.38
N GLY A 581 9.97 -1.98 -19.12
CA GLY A 581 10.09 -3.37 -18.67
C GLY A 581 11.54 -3.86 -18.65
N VAL A 582 11.76 -5.08 -18.16
CA VAL A 582 13.08 -5.69 -18.10
C VAL A 582 13.59 -6.12 -19.48
N SER A 583 14.91 -6.17 -19.65
CA SER A 583 15.56 -6.35 -20.96
C SER A 583 15.93 -7.80 -21.30
N GLY A 584 15.53 -8.74 -20.46
CA GLY A 584 15.83 -10.17 -20.53
C GLY A 584 15.10 -10.91 -19.41
N GLY A 585 15.07 -12.24 -19.50
CA GLY A 585 14.13 -13.07 -18.72
C GLY A 585 13.16 -13.77 -19.68
N ASP A 586 12.26 -14.56 -19.10
CA ASP A 586 11.12 -15.13 -19.83
C ASP A 586 9.88 -14.21 -19.74
N ASN A 587 9.93 -13.17 -18.89
CA ASN A 587 8.87 -12.20 -18.59
C ASN A 587 8.69 -11.13 -19.70
N GLY A 588 7.50 -10.51 -19.75
CA GLY A 588 7.06 -9.50 -20.71
C GLY A 588 6.60 -8.18 -20.09
N ALA A 589 6.66 -7.09 -20.85
CA ALA A 589 6.24 -5.77 -20.35
C ALA A 589 4.71 -5.64 -20.13
N ILE A 590 3.92 -6.55 -20.69
CA ILE A 590 2.49 -6.73 -20.44
C ILE A 590 2.22 -8.23 -20.58
N ASP A 591 1.69 -8.90 -19.56
CA ASP A 591 1.05 -10.22 -19.66
C ASP A 591 -0.42 -10.14 -19.25
N TYR A 592 -1.22 -11.08 -19.77
CA TYR A 592 -2.64 -11.22 -19.45
C TYR A 592 -3.18 -12.59 -19.87
N GLU A 593 -3.94 -13.23 -18.98
CA GLU A 593 -4.52 -14.55 -19.24
C GLU A 593 -5.82 -14.52 -20.09
N SER A 594 -6.48 -13.36 -20.25
CA SER A 594 -7.68 -13.20 -21.09
C SER A 594 -7.51 -12.19 -22.23
N THR A 595 -7.64 -10.89 -21.97
CA THR A 595 -7.48 -9.85 -23.01
C THR A 595 -6.83 -8.57 -22.49
N ALA A 596 -5.85 -8.03 -23.20
CA ALA A 596 -5.51 -6.61 -23.18
C ALA A 596 -6.26 -5.85 -24.29
N THR A 597 -6.97 -4.76 -23.97
CA THR A 597 -7.66 -3.92 -24.95
C THR A 597 -7.24 -2.45 -24.84
N ILE A 598 -7.16 -1.76 -25.99
CA ILE A 598 -6.96 -0.31 -26.03
C ILE A 598 -7.99 0.39 -26.92
N THR A 599 -8.69 1.35 -26.34
CA THR A 599 -9.76 2.11 -27.01
C THR A 599 -9.52 3.62 -27.02
N GLY A 600 -8.60 4.11 -26.18
CA GLY A 600 -8.14 5.50 -26.16
C GLY A 600 -6.87 5.69 -25.32
N GLY A 601 -6.33 6.90 -25.31
CA GLY A 601 -5.13 7.28 -24.54
C GLY A 601 -3.81 7.14 -25.30
N THR A 602 -2.69 7.16 -24.58
CA THR A 602 -1.34 6.91 -25.10
C THR A 602 -0.68 5.79 -24.31
N ALA A 603 -0.31 4.71 -24.97
CA ALA A 603 0.54 3.67 -24.39
C ALA A 603 1.91 3.68 -25.09
N PHE A 604 3.00 3.73 -24.33
CA PHE A 604 4.36 3.58 -24.84
C PHE A 604 5.11 2.60 -23.95
N VAL A 605 5.29 1.39 -24.48
CA VAL A 605 5.79 0.25 -23.73
C VAL A 605 7.06 -0.27 -24.42
N VAL A 606 8.11 -0.46 -23.65
CA VAL A 606 9.35 -1.08 -24.13
C VAL A 606 9.77 -2.18 -23.18
N GLY A 607 10.19 -3.31 -23.74
CA GLY A 607 10.40 -4.56 -22.99
C GLY A 607 11.22 -5.58 -23.76
N ASN A 608 10.94 -6.86 -23.55
CA ASN A 608 11.70 -7.97 -24.09
C ASN A 608 10.90 -8.80 -25.10
N SER A 609 11.48 -9.01 -26.28
CA SER A 609 10.91 -9.83 -27.38
C SER A 609 10.67 -11.32 -27.08
N GLY A 610 10.79 -11.76 -25.82
CA GLY A 610 10.60 -13.12 -25.34
C GLY A 610 9.11 -13.49 -25.18
N MET A 611 8.36 -12.71 -24.40
CA MET A 611 6.93 -12.92 -24.16
C MET A 611 6.05 -11.66 -24.24
N ASP A 612 6.61 -10.44 -24.35
CA ASP A 612 5.87 -9.15 -24.43
C ASP A 612 4.52 -9.26 -25.19
N GLY A 613 3.42 -9.25 -24.43
CA GLY A 613 2.07 -9.10 -24.95
C GLY A 613 1.90 -7.77 -25.66
N ALA A 614 1.02 -7.76 -26.66
CA ALA A 614 0.48 -6.53 -27.24
C ALA A 614 -1.05 -6.56 -27.07
N PHE A 615 -1.71 -5.44 -27.38
CA PHE A 615 -3.17 -5.38 -27.33
C PHE A 615 -3.84 -6.37 -28.30
N THR A 616 -5.01 -6.87 -27.91
CA THR A 616 -5.81 -7.84 -28.66
C THR A 616 -6.65 -7.17 -29.76
N SER A 617 -7.24 -7.99 -30.64
CA SER A 617 -8.08 -7.55 -31.77
C SER A 617 -9.39 -6.88 -31.38
N ASP A 618 -9.79 -6.92 -30.11
CA ASP A 618 -10.98 -6.21 -29.61
C ASP A 618 -10.69 -4.72 -29.33
N SER A 619 -9.42 -4.30 -29.47
CA SER A 619 -8.99 -2.90 -29.41
C SER A 619 -9.54 -2.06 -30.55
N THR A 620 -10.01 -0.84 -30.25
CA THR A 620 -10.48 0.11 -31.27
C THR A 620 -9.46 1.19 -31.61
N GLN A 621 -8.44 1.39 -30.78
CA GLN A 621 -7.34 2.30 -31.08
C GLN A 621 -6.18 1.53 -31.75
N PRO A 622 -5.64 1.98 -32.89
CA PRO A 622 -4.52 1.30 -33.53
C PRO A 622 -3.26 1.31 -32.65
N PHE A 623 -2.47 0.25 -32.75
CA PHE A 623 -1.16 0.14 -32.11
C PHE A 623 -0.12 -0.42 -33.07
N ILE A 624 1.14 -0.20 -32.73
CA ILE A 624 2.33 -0.77 -33.37
C ILE A 624 2.98 -1.69 -32.34
N ALA A 625 3.35 -2.91 -32.74
CA ALA A 625 4.13 -3.82 -31.93
C ALA A 625 5.29 -4.37 -32.77
N VAL A 626 6.55 -4.09 -32.39
CA VAL A 626 7.70 -4.34 -33.25
C VAL A 626 9.00 -4.57 -32.47
N SER A 627 9.85 -5.46 -33.00
CA SER A 627 11.22 -5.64 -32.51
C SER A 627 12.09 -4.43 -32.90
N ALA A 628 12.43 -3.60 -31.92
CA ALA A 628 13.44 -2.56 -32.01
C ALA A 628 14.21 -2.54 -30.68
N SER A 629 15.52 -2.33 -30.71
CA SER A 629 16.35 -2.46 -29.52
C SER A 629 17.15 -1.22 -29.16
N GLY A 630 17.30 -1.01 -27.85
CA GLY A 630 18.02 0.11 -27.26
C GLY A 630 18.64 -0.25 -25.91
N GLN A 631 19.52 0.62 -25.44
CA GLN A 631 20.12 0.54 -24.10
C GLN A 631 19.36 1.44 -23.13
N ALA A 632 19.53 1.22 -21.83
CA ALA A 632 19.09 2.15 -20.78
C ALA A 632 19.38 3.61 -21.14
N GLY A 633 18.38 4.49 -21.02
CA GLY A 633 18.42 5.88 -21.44
C GLY A 633 18.29 6.14 -22.95
N SER A 634 17.94 5.13 -23.77
CA SER A 634 17.68 5.32 -25.20
C SER A 634 16.27 5.86 -25.45
N THR A 635 16.16 6.84 -26.33
CA THR A 635 14.88 7.40 -26.77
C THR A 635 14.35 6.63 -27.98
N VAL A 636 13.12 6.13 -27.89
CA VAL A 636 12.35 5.64 -29.03
C VAL A 636 11.47 6.78 -29.54
N THR A 637 11.37 6.92 -30.86
CA THR A 637 10.52 7.92 -31.53
C THR A 637 9.76 7.25 -32.66
N VAL A 638 8.45 7.47 -32.74
CA VAL A 638 7.60 7.04 -33.85
C VAL A 638 7.32 8.25 -34.74
N GLU A 639 7.67 8.16 -36.01
CA GLU A 639 7.43 9.22 -37.02
C GLU A 639 6.44 8.77 -38.10
N ASP A 640 5.59 9.69 -38.56
CA ASP A 640 4.73 9.48 -39.73
C ASP A 640 5.53 9.53 -41.05
N SER A 641 4.86 9.22 -42.16
CA SER A 641 5.44 9.29 -43.52
C SER A 641 5.93 10.68 -43.97
N SER A 642 5.66 11.74 -43.19
CA SER A 642 6.14 13.11 -43.41
C SER A 642 7.30 13.51 -42.47
N GLY A 643 7.71 12.64 -41.55
CA GLY A 643 8.72 12.92 -40.53
C GLY A 643 8.19 13.73 -39.33
N ASN A 644 6.87 13.70 -39.08
CA ASN A 644 6.31 14.27 -37.85
C ASN A 644 6.36 13.23 -36.74
N VAL A 645 6.86 13.61 -35.56
CA VAL A 645 6.83 12.75 -34.37
C VAL A 645 5.38 12.57 -33.90
N VAL A 646 4.95 11.32 -33.81
CA VAL A 646 3.64 10.88 -33.29
C VAL A 646 3.72 10.66 -31.79
N ALA A 647 4.74 9.94 -31.35
CA ALA A 647 5.00 9.62 -29.95
C ALA A 647 6.50 9.44 -29.72
N SER A 648 6.98 9.68 -28.51
CA SER A 648 8.37 9.40 -28.13
C SER A 648 8.49 9.16 -26.63
N TYR A 649 9.32 8.20 -26.25
CA TYR A 649 9.59 7.84 -24.86
C TYR A 649 11.10 7.58 -24.69
N THR A 650 11.64 7.86 -23.50
CA THR A 650 13.03 7.53 -23.16
C THR A 650 13.02 6.45 -22.10
N SER A 651 13.44 5.26 -22.49
CA SER A 651 13.45 4.09 -21.62
C SER A 651 14.42 4.28 -20.46
N VAL A 652 14.01 3.92 -19.25
CA VAL A 652 14.92 3.76 -18.12
C VAL A 652 15.79 2.52 -18.35
N ASN A 653 15.18 1.43 -18.82
CA ASN A 653 15.81 0.14 -19.03
C ASN A 653 16.35 -0.07 -20.45
N GLY A 654 17.12 -1.14 -20.66
CA GLY A 654 17.34 -1.67 -22.02
C GLY A 654 16.06 -2.29 -22.57
N PHE A 655 15.94 -2.44 -23.89
CA PHE A 655 14.78 -3.08 -24.50
C PHE A 655 15.15 -3.77 -25.82
N SER A 656 14.34 -4.75 -26.23
CA SER A 656 14.41 -5.43 -27.53
C SER A 656 13.08 -5.44 -28.29
N TYR A 657 12.01 -4.97 -27.65
CA TYR A 657 10.67 -4.86 -28.21
C TYR A 657 10.02 -3.52 -27.82
N VAL A 658 9.06 -3.08 -28.63
CA VAL A 658 8.37 -1.80 -28.51
C VAL A 658 6.91 -1.98 -28.89
N VAL A 659 5.99 -1.58 -28.00
CA VAL A 659 4.56 -1.41 -28.30
C VAL A 659 4.19 0.07 -28.12
N VAL A 660 3.52 0.65 -29.13
CA VAL A 660 3.04 2.04 -29.08
C VAL A 660 1.61 2.12 -29.56
N SER A 661 0.74 2.74 -28.77
CA SER A 661 -0.58 3.20 -29.19
C SER A 661 -0.74 4.68 -28.87
N ASN A 662 -1.38 5.43 -29.77
CA ASN A 662 -1.70 6.84 -29.58
C ASN A 662 -2.88 7.19 -30.49
N ALA A 663 -3.75 8.09 -30.06
CA ALA A 663 -4.92 8.54 -30.81
C ALA A 663 -4.62 9.16 -32.21
N SER A 664 -3.35 9.48 -32.50
CA SER A 664 -2.90 9.96 -33.81
C SER A 664 -2.48 8.84 -34.78
N LEU A 665 -2.40 7.59 -34.32
CA LEU A 665 -2.15 6.43 -35.20
C LEU A 665 -3.39 6.13 -36.06
N VAL A 666 -3.14 5.74 -37.30
CA VAL A 666 -4.18 5.41 -38.28
C VAL A 666 -4.03 3.95 -38.70
N ASP A 667 -5.10 3.17 -38.57
CA ASP A 667 -5.14 1.77 -38.97
C ASP A 667 -4.68 1.59 -40.44
N GLY A 668 -3.79 0.63 -40.66
CA GLY A 668 -3.20 0.35 -41.97
C GLY A 668 -2.17 1.38 -42.47
N GLN A 669 -1.77 2.36 -41.66
CA GLN A 669 -0.70 3.31 -42.01
C GLN A 669 0.68 2.82 -41.55
N GLU A 670 1.70 3.01 -42.40
CA GLU A 670 3.10 2.72 -42.10
C GLU A 670 3.78 3.91 -41.40
N TYR A 671 4.55 3.62 -40.37
CA TYR A 671 5.31 4.55 -39.54
C TYR A 671 6.78 4.12 -39.45
N THR A 672 7.66 5.10 -39.21
CA THR A 672 9.10 4.88 -38.99
C THR A 672 9.38 4.85 -37.49
N ILE A 673 10.10 3.82 -37.02
CA ILE A 673 10.53 3.69 -35.63
C ILE A 673 12.02 4.00 -35.57
N LEU A 674 12.38 5.04 -34.81
CA LEU A 674 13.74 5.48 -34.59
C LEU A 674 14.18 5.17 -33.16
N VAL A 675 15.42 4.72 -32.99
CA VAL A 675 16.09 4.63 -31.69
C VAL A 675 17.26 5.61 -31.69
N ASN A 676 17.28 6.52 -30.71
CA ASN A 676 18.25 7.62 -30.61
C ASN A 676 18.36 8.44 -31.92
N GLY A 677 17.22 8.66 -32.59
CA GLY A 677 17.12 9.38 -33.85
C GLY A 677 17.74 8.66 -35.07
N GLN A 678 18.02 7.35 -34.97
CA GLN A 678 18.41 6.51 -36.11
C GLN A 678 17.26 5.56 -36.43
N GLU A 679 16.89 5.45 -37.71
CA GLU A 679 15.89 4.49 -38.20
C GLU A 679 16.29 3.06 -37.80
N ALA A 680 15.44 2.43 -36.99
CA ALA A 680 15.61 1.04 -36.54
C ALA A 680 14.77 0.09 -37.43
N THR A 681 13.53 0.46 -37.72
CA THR A 681 12.60 -0.30 -38.58
C THR A 681 11.42 0.57 -39.00
N THR A 682 10.58 0.08 -39.92
CA THR A 682 9.22 0.56 -40.13
C THR A 682 8.21 -0.46 -39.61
N ALA A 683 6.98 -0.04 -39.32
CA ALA A 683 5.86 -0.91 -38.96
C ALA A 683 4.53 -0.29 -39.38
N THR A 684 3.50 -1.13 -39.57
CA THR A 684 2.13 -0.68 -39.85
C THR A 684 1.32 -0.67 -38.56
N ALA A 685 0.61 0.41 -38.25
CA ALA A 685 -0.32 0.45 -37.13
C ALA A 685 -1.58 -0.36 -37.46
N SER A 686 -2.10 -1.10 -36.48
CA SER A 686 -3.17 -2.09 -36.63
C SER A 686 -4.11 -2.05 -35.43
N THR A 687 -5.43 -2.24 -35.63
CA THR A 687 -6.33 -2.64 -34.53
C THR A 687 -6.40 -4.16 -34.35
N GLU A 688 -6.05 -4.94 -35.38
CA GLU A 688 -5.94 -6.39 -35.29
C GLU A 688 -4.69 -6.78 -34.48
N ALA A 689 -4.80 -7.83 -33.66
CA ALA A 689 -3.68 -8.41 -32.93
C ALA A 689 -2.48 -8.66 -33.87
N ALA A 690 -1.30 -8.19 -33.47
CA ALA A 690 -0.11 -8.30 -34.30
C ALA A 690 0.19 -9.78 -34.57
N THR A 691 0.03 -10.23 -35.83
CA THR A 691 0.49 -11.57 -36.23
C THR A 691 2.00 -11.59 -36.18
N THR A 692 2.56 -11.94 -35.02
CA THR A 692 3.98 -12.22 -34.85
C THR A 692 4.35 -13.30 -35.85
N THR A 693 4.97 -12.89 -36.95
CA THR A 693 5.45 -13.80 -37.98
C THR A 693 6.70 -14.47 -37.40
N MET A 694 6.47 -15.43 -36.51
CA MET A 694 7.46 -16.38 -36.02
C MET A 694 8.18 -16.95 -37.23
N GLY A 695 9.42 -16.49 -37.41
CA GLY A 695 10.16 -16.70 -38.66
C GLY A 695 10.22 -18.18 -38.98
N SER A 696 9.64 -18.57 -40.12
CA SER A 696 9.57 -19.97 -40.55
C SER A 696 10.98 -20.56 -40.70
N GLY A 697 11.47 -21.19 -39.62
CA GLY A 697 12.78 -21.79 -39.53
C GLY A 697 12.96 -22.80 -40.66
N GLY A 698 13.92 -22.51 -41.56
CA GLY A 698 13.99 -23.15 -42.87
C GLY A 698 14.06 -24.67 -42.80
N GLY A 699 13.10 -25.33 -43.44
CA GLY A 699 13.08 -26.79 -43.54
C GLY A 699 14.32 -27.33 -44.26
N MET A 700 15.27 -27.89 -43.51
CA MET A 700 16.40 -28.62 -44.08
C MET A 700 15.97 -30.02 -44.53
N ALA A 701 15.87 -30.19 -45.84
CA ALA A 701 15.50 -31.46 -46.46
C ALA A 701 16.63 -32.51 -46.36
N GLY A 702 16.26 -33.69 -45.84
CA GLY A 702 16.73 -35.01 -46.31
C GLY A 702 18.24 -35.30 -46.38
N GLY A 703 18.79 -35.94 -45.33
CA GLY A 703 20.11 -36.59 -45.35
C GLY A 703 20.05 -38.03 -44.83
N ASN A 704 19.80 -39.00 -45.71
CA ASN A 704 19.70 -40.43 -45.33
C ASN A 704 21.07 -41.13 -45.26
N GLY A 705 21.42 -41.63 -44.07
CA GLY A 705 22.51 -42.61 -43.85
C GLY A 705 23.06 -42.55 -42.42
N GLY A 706 23.38 -43.65 -41.74
CA GLY A 706 23.28 -45.04 -42.15
C GLY A 706 24.21 -45.97 -41.34
N GLY A 707 23.77 -46.42 -40.16
CA GLY A 707 24.39 -47.51 -39.39
C GLY A 707 25.63 -47.14 -38.55
N GLY A 708 25.94 -47.96 -37.54
CA GLY A 708 27.17 -47.84 -36.74
C GLY A 708 27.03 -48.34 -35.30
N PHE A 709 27.30 -49.62 -35.06
CA PHE A 709 27.27 -50.22 -33.72
C PHE A 709 28.47 -49.79 -32.85
N GLY A 710 28.18 -49.31 -31.64
CA GLY A 710 28.75 -49.84 -30.39
C GLY A 710 30.16 -49.46 -29.95
N GLY A 711 30.44 -49.72 -28.66
CA GLY A 711 31.80 -49.99 -28.18
C GLY A 711 32.35 -49.09 -27.07
N ARG A 712 32.09 -49.50 -25.83
CA ARG A 712 32.98 -49.41 -24.65
C ARG A 712 34.37 -48.76 -24.84
N GLY A 713 34.62 -47.70 -24.08
CA GLY A 713 35.43 -47.84 -22.86
C GLY A 713 36.90 -47.38 -22.87
N GLY A 714 37.21 -46.54 -21.86
CA GLY A 714 38.43 -46.61 -21.06
C GLY A 714 39.69 -45.90 -21.57
N GLY A 715 40.51 -45.46 -20.61
CA GLY A 715 41.97 -45.37 -20.82
C GLY A 715 42.60 -43.99 -20.67
N ASP A 716 42.97 -43.69 -19.43
CA ASP A 716 44.30 -43.20 -19.03
C ASP A 716 44.87 -41.87 -19.55
N MET A 717 45.15 -41.01 -18.56
CA MET A 717 46.11 -39.92 -18.62
C MET A 717 47.52 -40.41 -18.95
N ALA A 718 48.27 -39.67 -19.78
CA ALA A 718 49.73 -39.71 -19.74
C ALA A 718 50.41 -38.43 -20.27
N ASN A 719 51.04 -37.70 -19.32
CA ASN A 719 52.41 -37.16 -19.44
C ASN A 719 52.71 -35.97 -20.40
N GLY A 720 53.57 -35.04 -19.95
CA GLY A 720 54.17 -34.04 -20.85
C GLY A 720 54.71 -32.75 -20.24
N GLY A 721 55.38 -32.76 -19.08
CA GLY A 721 56.02 -31.54 -18.54
C GLY A 721 57.45 -31.31 -19.04
N ALA A 722 57.81 -30.05 -19.37
CA ALA A 722 59.19 -29.57 -19.39
C ALA A 722 59.26 -28.02 -19.37
N SER A 723 60.22 -27.46 -18.64
CA SER A 723 60.40 -26.01 -18.45
C SER A 723 61.37 -25.36 -19.44
N SER A 724 61.27 -24.06 -19.67
CA SER A 724 62.37 -23.04 -19.52
C SER A 724 62.05 -21.73 -20.24
N GLY A 725 62.60 -20.59 -19.77
CA GLY A 725 62.62 -19.33 -20.55
C GLY A 725 62.48 -18.05 -19.73
N GLN A 726 63.59 -17.34 -19.51
CA GLN A 726 63.72 -16.13 -18.67
C GLN A 726 62.97 -14.89 -19.21
N GLY A 727 62.19 -14.23 -18.32
CA GLY A 727 62.40 -12.85 -17.85
C GLY A 727 62.29 -11.63 -18.78
N GLN A 728 61.49 -10.63 -18.34
CA GLN A 728 61.83 -9.20 -18.49
C GLN A 728 61.22 -8.34 -17.37
N GLN A 729 61.62 -7.06 -17.30
CA GLN A 729 61.63 -6.26 -16.05
C GLN A 729 60.41 -5.35 -15.80
N SER A 730 60.29 -5.00 -14.51
CA SER A 730 59.45 -3.95 -13.92
C SER A 730 59.68 -2.54 -14.50
N GLY A 731 58.67 -1.66 -14.36
CA GLY A 731 58.73 -0.26 -14.77
C GLY A 731 57.55 0.59 -14.27
N THR A 732 57.34 0.68 -12.94
CA THR A 732 56.37 1.61 -12.32
C THR A 732 56.96 3.00 -12.08
N THR A 733 56.24 4.06 -12.45
CA THR A 733 56.48 5.43 -11.98
C THR A 733 55.14 6.14 -11.72
N GLN A 734 54.86 6.49 -10.46
CA GLN A 734 53.82 7.46 -10.10
C GLN A 734 54.36 8.88 -10.28
N THR A 735 53.47 9.83 -10.62
CA THR A 735 53.62 11.24 -10.19
C THR A 735 52.24 11.85 -9.96
N THR A 736 51.99 12.35 -8.75
CA THR A 736 50.81 13.14 -8.35
C THR A 736 51.26 14.55 -7.94
N THR A 737 50.32 15.43 -7.57
CA THR A 737 50.43 16.88 -7.26
C THR A 737 50.61 17.76 -8.51
N VAL A 738 49.84 18.84 -8.70
CA VAL A 738 48.93 19.56 -7.76
C VAL A 738 47.48 19.51 -8.23
#